data_AF-A0A9D5PCK7-F1
#
_entry.id   AF-A0A9D5PCK7-F1
#
_cell.length_a   1.000
_cell.length_b   1.000
_cell.length_c   1.000
_cell.angle_alpha   90.00
_cell.angle_beta   90.00
_cell.angle_gamma   90.00
#
_symmetry.space_group_name_H-M   'P 1'
#
loop_
_entity.id
_entity.type
_entity.pdbx_description
1 polymer ?
#
loop_
_entity_poly.entity_id
_entity_poly.type
_entity_poly.pdbx_seq_one_letter_code
_entity_poly.pdbx_strand_id
1 'polypeptide(L)'
;MKTFTISLNHLIPNSMKKSLTSFGLTLLCFALGSNAVCAKTAADSVTVTDELAITTFGSPTSYSDVSGIKAESGAVYAGNMSGGSKNYIQLRATKPSGIVSTNSGGAAKSVRIVWNDATTNTTRTVDVYGKNEAYTTGEDLYSNDTQGTKIASFTKSDGNQTLALTGDYKYIGIRSNNGALYLDSIKIVWKDAVSSIEKPEISGETPVKDAAQVTITAEEGATIYYTIDGTEPSAASTVYSAPFTLNESATVKAIAVKDGATSGESEKVFTVQQGVASLAELSALADGTNFYFKGNAYVTFKNGSNTYLADGTGYTMMYGTANVVKGNTLTPEWTGKVSMYNGLFEVVPTSTISAVEGGDVTVTYDEGTFADTTTQNKIIVMKGVTYTDPGTGKSLKIVSGNDSVPAYNNLGLTIEAPREGSTYTIVAAVGFSKVAQFNPISITLEAAVVAVNIAPEDGDISEALSNAIKAIEDNGNQAGDITINLKNGVTYSITKSIVAPAAVTIYGNGATIAAADTMSTPIIKMSATPAIEANADGYYVIPSIDIKQVNVVGVNKQFFYCNKTKYLINEFHVDSTYINVNSGNSTIFDFNGGGVVGMFEINNSTIASPDSAHTGQLFSTQSSQKVVDEAKLSGKTISIQNSTFYKIAYGVKTCALRQNNQTWLSFIVKRNNVVNCGKKGQFLRGLNGGTGGAAPTWDVEGNAFTYNGEDVSDEEIDGDKDEPVRDNVKGIMLFADPANGLFYGNFQLDATMASAPATLGDPRWSESIIYTYLPANIALTLESGKDISKAVADTVKTFTEAGKVVNNITINLAKEGSYTVSASITTPASVTINGNGATIDASSLAANFIEMATVENPTEWTEANVTIKGVTVKGLAKALFYSNCKNYFGNVVVDNCVVELAADATTFDYTKGSTAVNFTVTNSTFYAPTATAKSFYSSQSGQKATEYKEDATQTFTFTNNTMYNLAPTKNFFSHRQANQTWLAYNVQNNIFVNCGKSGQVIKGMNGGQSGANPTWSISGNVFNFDGKDTSADESTGDEAEPVQNSIAGIVAFTDAANGDLNGTFTYPFGTTAPESIGGDPRWTITITEGEEVSGISNIAASVADGATFNLYGQRTNASFKGFGIKAGKVIFQK
;
A
#
# COMPACT_ATOMS: atom_id res chain seq x y z
N MET A 1 29.27 67.86 -29.25
CA MET A 1 29.33 66.48 -29.80
C MET A 1 28.88 65.55 -28.68
N LYS A 2 27.88 64.68 -28.78
CA LYS A 2 27.03 64.22 -29.88
C LYS A 2 25.56 64.37 -29.48
N THR A 3 24.80 64.87 -30.43
CA THR A 3 23.35 64.97 -30.51
C THR A 3 22.74 63.58 -30.68
N PHE A 4 21.59 63.32 -30.05
CA PHE A 4 20.56 62.47 -30.65
C PHE A 4 19.19 63.10 -30.39
N THR A 5 18.57 63.51 -31.50
CA THR A 5 17.18 63.96 -31.65
C THR A 5 16.48 62.90 -32.49
N ILE A 6 15.23 62.56 -32.16
CA ILE A 6 14.12 62.01 -32.99
C ILE A 6 13.11 61.43 -31.98
N SER A 7 11.79 61.56 -32.07
CA SER A 7 10.85 62.46 -32.77
C SER A 7 9.48 62.13 -32.15
N LEU A 8 8.70 63.14 -31.83
CA LEU A 8 7.30 63.01 -31.39
C LEU A 8 6.40 62.86 -32.63
N ASN A 9 5.44 61.92 -32.64
CA ASN A 9 4.02 62.18 -32.98
C ASN A 9 3.19 60.91 -33.29
N HIS A 10 1.89 61.03 -32.97
CA HIS A 10 0.71 60.18 -33.28
C HIS A 10 0.45 59.00 -32.29
N LEU A 11 -0.70 58.84 -31.61
CA LEU A 11 -2.06 59.38 -31.76
C LEU A 11 -2.76 59.49 -30.39
N ILE A 12 -3.57 60.53 -30.23
CA ILE A 12 -4.65 60.64 -29.22
C ILE A 12 -5.95 60.13 -29.86
N PRO A 13 -6.76 59.27 -29.19
CA PRO A 13 -8.17 59.11 -29.50
C PRO A 13 -9.04 60.20 -28.84
N ASN A 14 -10.06 60.59 -29.60
CA ASN A 14 -10.73 61.89 -29.61
C ASN A 14 -11.90 62.08 -28.60
N SER A 15 -11.91 61.47 -27.41
CA SER A 15 -13.15 61.40 -26.61
C SER A 15 -13.23 62.09 -25.24
N MET A 16 -12.21 62.80 -24.73
CA MET A 16 -12.35 63.52 -23.44
C MET A 16 -11.71 64.92 -23.39
N LYS A 17 -12.05 65.79 -24.34
CA LYS A 17 -11.81 67.25 -24.23
C LYS A 17 -13.10 67.98 -23.86
N LYS A 18 -13.31 68.22 -22.57
CA LYS A 18 -14.02 69.39 -22.04
C LYS A 18 -13.82 69.44 -20.52
N SER A 19 -12.87 70.22 -20.05
CA SER A 19 -12.95 71.01 -18.81
C SER A 19 -11.58 71.59 -18.44
N LEU A 20 -11.56 72.91 -18.27
CA LEU A 20 -10.60 73.75 -17.55
C LEU A 20 -9.17 73.92 -18.07
N THR A 21 -9.04 75.01 -18.82
CA THR A 21 -7.83 75.82 -19.03
C THR A 21 -7.33 76.53 -17.77
N SER A 22 -6.04 76.84 -17.80
CA SER A 22 -5.26 77.75 -16.94
C SER A 22 -4.59 77.12 -15.72
N PHE A 23 -3.31 76.78 -15.85
CA PHE A 23 -2.23 77.64 -15.34
C PHE A 23 -0.89 77.10 -15.86
N GLY A 24 -0.11 77.98 -16.46
CA GLY A 24 1.25 77.69 -16.90
C GLY A 24 2.27 78.30 -15.95
N LEU A 25 3.44 77.65 -15.97
CA LEU A 25 4.77 78.25 -15.93
C LEU A 25 5.40 78.61 -14.55
N THR A 26 6.27 77.69 -14.15
CA THR A 26 7.70 77.91 -13.86
C THR A 26 8.14 78.53 -12.53
N LEU A 27 8.81 77.66 -11.79
CA LEU A 27 9.75 77.86 -10.70
C LEU A 27 11.04 78.57 -11.19
N LEU A 28 11.48 79.63 -10.50
CA LEU A 28 12.82 80.21 -10.66
C LEU A 28 13.46 80.46 -9.29
N CYS A 29 14.55 79.72 -9.04
CA CYS A 29 15.74 79.97 -8.24
C CYS A 29 15.66 80.55 -6.81
N PHE A 30 16.22 79.74 -5.91
CA PHE A 30 16.68 80.05 -4.56
C PHE A 30 17.94 80.95 -4.53
N ALA A 31 18.05 81.65 -3.40
CA ALA A 31 19.24 81.92 -2.58
C ALA A 31 20.03 83.24 -2.73
N LEU A 32 20.26 83.80 -1.53
CA LEU A 32 21.38 84.61 -0.98
C LEU A 32 20.75 85.78 -0.18
N GLY A 33 21.01 86.07 1.10
CA GLY A 33 21.95 85.59 2.10
C GLY A 33 22.12 86.70 3.17
N SER A 34 22.34 86.28 4.42
CA SER A 34 22.98 87.02 5.55
C SER A 34 22.29 88.19 6.27
N ASN A 35 21.92 87.90 7.53
CA ASN A 35 22.25 88.55 8.81
C ASN A 35 22.20 90.08 8.97
N ALA A 36 21.27 90.54 9.82
CA ALA A 36 21.51 91.58 10.80
C ALA A 36 20.75 91.28 12.11
N VAL A 37 21.48 91.23 13.22
CA VAL A 37 20.98 91.11 14.60
C VAL A 37 20.10 92.32 14.93
N CYS A 38 18.89 92.09 15.44
CA CYS A 38 17.98 93.13 15.91
C CYS A 38 17.82 93.03 17.43
N ALA A 39 18.36 94.01 18.16
CA ALA A 39 17.80 94.38 19.45
C ALA A 39 16.50 95.14 19.14
N LYS A 40 15.35 94.60 19.54
CA LYS A 40 14.05 95.29 19.41
C LYS A 40 13.38 95.41 20.78
N THR A 41 13.32 96.66 21.19
CA THR A 41 12.53 97.26 22.27
C THR A 41 11.12 96.69 22.34
N ALA A 42 10.63 96.52 23.58
CA ALA A 42 9.27 96.10 23.90
C ALA A 42 8.23 96.94 23.14
N ALA A 43 7.36 96.27 22.38
CA ALA A 43 6.25 96.89 21.68
C ALA A 43 5.12 97.22 22.68
N ASP A 44 4.69 98.47 22.70
CA ASP A 44 3.50 98.94 23.41
C ASP A 44 2.27 98.13 22.99
N SER A 45 1.50 97.63 23.96
CA SER A 45 0.22 96.95 23.72
C SER A 45 -0.79 97.94 23.12
N VAL A 46 -1.29 97.69 21.91
CA VAL A 46 -2.40 98.44 21.32
C VAL A 46 -3.64 98.29 22.21
N THR A 47 -4.30 99.42 22.53
CA THR A 47 -5.51 99.43 23.35
C THR A 47 -6.64 100.15 22.63
N VAL A 48 -7.86 99.61 22.72
CA VAL A 48 -9.08 100.23 22.19
C VAL A 48 -9.95 100.70 23.35
N THR A 49 -10.54 101.90 23.25
CA THR A 49 -11.37 102.48 24.31
C THR A 49 -12.83 102.52 23.87
N ASP A 50 -13.70 101.85 24.60
CA ASP A 50 -15.14 102.00 24.46
C ASP A 50 -15.63 103.13 25.37
N GLU A 51 -16.34 104.11 24.81
CA GLU A 51 -17.05 105.13 25.58
C GLU A 51 -18.57 104.89 25.50
N LEU A 52 -19.14 104.58 26.66
CA LEU A 52 -20.55 104.25 26.83
C LEU A 52 -21.26 105.46 27.44
N ALA A 53 -22.08 106.13 26.63
CA ALA A 53 -22.99 107.20 27.05
C ALA A 53 -24.44 106.74 26.84
N ILE A 54 -25.42 107.50 27.33
CA ILE A 54 -26.83 107.11 27.20
C ILE A 54 -27.28 106.98 25.72
N THR A 55 -26.66 107.76 24.83
CA THR A 55 -26.87 107.68 23.38
C THR A 55 -26.40 106.35 22.78
N THR A 56 -25.35 105.74 23.35
CA THR A 56 -24.84 104.42 22.94
C THR A 56 -25.90 103.32 23.13
N PHE A 57 -26.80 103.52 24.10
CA PHE A 57 -27.88 102.57 24.43
C PHE A 57 -29.25 102.99 23.86
N GLY A 58 -29.31 103.92 22.91
CA GLY A 58 -30.55 104.33 22.26
C GLY A 58 -31.47 105.23 23.10
N SER A 59 -30.97 105.82 24.18
CA SER A 59 -31.67 106.82 25.01
C SER A 59 -33.03 106.40 25.60
N PRO A 60 -33.11 105.29 26.36
CA PRO A 60 -34.35 104.83 26.98
C PRO A 60 -34.94 105.88 27.96
N THR A 61 -36.23 106.19 27.83
CA THR A 61 -36.93 107.22 28.66
C THR A 61 -37.48 106.67 29.98
N SER A 62 -37.42 105.36 30.19
CA SER A 62 -37.72 104.64 31.44
C SER A 62 -36.70 103.52 31.65
N TYR A 63 -36.70 102.86 32.81
CA TYR A 63 -35.80 101.74 33.07
C TYR A 63 -36.20 100.52 32.22
N SER A 64 -35.48 100.29 31.13
CA SER A 64 -35.73 99.21 30.18
C SER A 64 -34.43 98.49 29.80
N ASP A 65 -34.55 97.21 29.45
CA ASP A 65 -33.41 96.41 29.00
C ASP A 65 -32.97 96.79 27.59
N VAL A 66 -31.66 96.89 27.41
CA VAL A 66 -30.98 97.12 26.14
C VAL A 66 -29.93 96.02 26.00
N SER A 67 -29.77 95.46 24.80
CA SER A 67 -28.79 94.39 24.54
C SER A 67 -28.22 94.49 23.13
N GLY A 68 -27.09 93.81 22.90
CA GLY A 68 -26.48 93.72 21.57
C GLY A 68 -25.74 94.99 21.13
N ILE A 69 -25.39 95.88 22.06
CA ILE A 69 -24.73 97.14 21.76
C ILE A 69 -23.25 96.91 21.48
N LYS A 70 -22.86 96.98 20.21
CA LYS A 70 -21.48 96.78 19.77
C LYS A 70 -20.66 98.06 19.92
N ALA A 71 -19.48 97.96 20.51
CA ALA A 71 -18.53 99.07 20.62
C ALA A 71 -17.28 98.85 19.76
N GLU A 72 -16.38 99.83 19.75
CA GLU A 72 -15.19 99.86 18.87
C GLU A 72 -14.19 98.75 19.19
N SER A 73 -14.08 98.31 20.45
CA SER A 73 -13.22 97.21 20.86
C SER A 73 -13.69 95.82 20.38
N GLY A 74 -14.88 95.73 19.78
CA GLY A 74 -15.55 94.46 19.51
C GLY A 74 -16.35 93.91 20.70
N ALA A 75 -16.25 94.52 21.89
CA ALA A 75 -17.11 94.21 23.01
C ALA A 75 -18.58 94.48 22.67
N VAL A 76 -19.46 93.64 23.22
CA VAL A 76 -20.92 93.79 23.10
C VAL A 76 -21.49 94.01 24.49
N TYR A 77 -22.37 95.00 24.65
CA TYR A 77 -22.93 95.39 25.94
C TYR A 77 -24.44 95.16 26.01
N ALA A 78 -24.90 94.87 27.22
CA ALA A 78 -26.30 94.83 27.61
C ALA A 78 -26.50 95.50 28.97
N GLY A 79 -27.73 95.92 29.29
CA GLY A 79 -28.02 96.50 30.59
C GLY A 79 -29.43 97.07 30.70
N ASN A 80 -29.82 97.39 31.93
CA ASN A 80 -31.08 98.05 32.23
C ASN A 80 -30.80 99.45 32.77
N MET A 81 -31.33 100.49 32.12
CA MET A 81 -31.06 101.88 32.49
C MET A 81 -32.18 102.81 32.02
N SER A 82 -32.21 104.02 32.58
CA SER A 82 -33.07 105.13 32.13
C SER A 82 -32.19 106.34 31.83
N GLY A 83 -32.69 107.33 31.09
CA GLY A 83 -31.89 108.55 30.85
C GLY A 83 -32.48 109.53 29.83
N GLY A 84 -33.22 109.00 28.84
CA GLY A 84 -34.06 109.76 27.91
C GLY A 84 -33.46 111.08 27.39
N SER A 85 -34.33 112.08 27.27
CA SER A 85 -34.00 113.46 26.84
C SER A 85 -33.17 114.26 27.85
N LYS A 86 -32.78 113.68 28.98
CA LYS A 86 -31.97 114.32 30.02
C LYS A 86 -30.46 114.07 29.85
N ASN A 87 -30.08 113.25 28.87
CA ASN A 87 -28.70 113.00 28.41
C ASN A 87 -27.72 112.53 29.51
N TYR A 88 -28.15 111.60 30.36
CA TYR A 88 -27.29 110.88 31.32
C TYR A 88 -27.68 109.40 31.37
N ILE A 89 -26.79 108.54 31.84
CA ILE A 89 -27.10 107.15 32.23
C ILE A 89 -27.59 107.17 33.68
N GLN A 90 -28.87 106.87 33.88
CA GLN A 90 -29.45 106.71 35.21
C GLN A 90 -29.50 105.23 35.62
N LEU A 91 -28.77 104.91 36.69
CA LEU A 91 -28.79 103.60 37.34
C LEU A 91 -29.35 103.74 38.77
N ARG A 92 -30.00 102.70 39.27
CA ARG A 92 -30.68 102.71 40.56
C ARG A 92 -30.52 101.39 41.30
N ALA A 93 -30.08 101.44 42.55
CA ALA A 93 -29.88 100.24 43.37
C ALA A 93 -31.18 99.45 43.68
N THR A 94 -32.34 100.10 43.71
CA THR A 94 -33.64 99.46 43.99
C THR A 94 -34.29 98.81 42.77
N LYS A 95 -33.58 98.74 41.64
CA LYS A 95 -33.96 98.06 40.39
C LYS A 95 -32.72 97.31 39.91
N PRO A 96 -32.83 96.21 39.15
CA PRO A 96 -31.67 95.53 38.59
C PRO A 96 -31.10 96.33 37.39
N SER A 97 -30.76 97.59 37.62
CA SER A 97 -30.33 98.57 36.61
C SER A 97 -28.82 98.74 36.62
N GLY A 98 -28.15 97.91 35.80
CA GLY A 98 -26.71 97.91 35.58
C GLY A 98 -26.35 97.62 34.13
N ILE A 99 -25.09 97.86 33.78
CA ILE A 99 -24.52 97.67 32.43
C ILE A 99 -23.46 96.59 32.49
N VAL A 100 -23.47 95.64 31.56
CA VAL A 100 -22.55 94.52 31.48
C VAL A 100 -22.04 94.33 30.05
N SER A 101 -20.84 93.78 29.90
CA SER A 101 -20.37 93.23 28.61
C SER A 101 -20.79 91.77 28.45
N THR A 102 -21.50 91.45 27.37
CA THR A 102 -21.94 90.10 26.99
C THR A 102 -21.03 89.44 25.94
N ASN A 103 -20.22 90.24 25.23
CA ASN A 103 -19.08 89.75 24.45
C ASN A 103 -17.82 90.56 24.82
N SER A 104 -16.67 89.90 24.83
CA SER A 104 -15.41 90.50 25.27
C SER A 104 -14.76 91.29 24.14
N GLY A 105 -14.24 92.48 24.45
CA GLY A 105 -13.33 93.23 23.58
C GLY A 105 -11.85 92.90 23.81
N GLY A 106 -11.55 91.84 24.56
CA GLY A 106 -10.23 91.48 25.08
C GLY A 106 -10.16 91.53 26.60
N ALA A 107 -8.96 91.64 27.17
CA ALA A 107 -8.81 91.82 28.62
C ALA A 107 -8.96 93.31 28.97
N ALA A 108 -9.87 93.64 29.90
CA ALA A 108 -10.09 95.02 30.32
C ALA A 108 -8.85 95.55 31.08
N LYS A 109 -8.31 96.66 30.61
CA LYS A 109 -7.12 97.34 31.16
C LYS A 109 -7.49 98.41 32.16
N SER A 110 -8.55 99.18 31.92
CA SER A 110 -9.01 100.21 32.85
C SER A 110 -10.49 100.56 32.66
N VAL A 111 -11.15 101.00 33.74
CA VAL A 111 -12.52 101.51 33.73
C VAL A 111 -12.54 102.92 34.31
N ARG A 112 -13.19 103.86 33.63
CA ARG A 112 -13.38 105.24 34.07
C ARG A 112 -14.87 105.57 34.22
N ILE A 113 -15.23 106.11 35.38
CA ILE A 113 -16.58 106.59 35.67
C ILE A 113 -16.61 108.11 35.57
N VAL A 114 -17.51 108.64 34.75
CA VAL A 114 -17.75 110.08 34.57
C VAL A 114 -19.15 110.40 35.11
N TRP A 115 -19.20 111.15 36.21
CA TRP A 115 -20.45 111.46 36.91
C TRP A 115 -21.15 112.68 36.30
N ASN A 116 -22.48 112.61 36.17
CA ASN A 116 -23.30 113.78 35.88
C ASN A 116 -23.63 114.55 37.17
N ASP A 117 -23.84 115.86 37.07
CA ASP A 117 -24.16 116.73 38.21
C ASP A 117 -25.60 116.55 38.74
N ALA A 118 -26.47 115.86 37.99
CA ALA A 118 -27.77 115.39 38.47
C ALA A 118 -27.64 114.41 39.65
N THR A 119 -26.47 113.79 39.86
CA THR A 119 -26.15 113.09 41.11
C THR A 119 -25.79 114.10 42.20
N THR A 120 -26.80 114.75 42.78
CA THR A 120 -26.62 115.78 43.80
C THR A 120 -26.21 115.24 45.17
N ASN A 121 -26.51 113.96 45.45
CA ASN A 121 -26.09 113.31 46.68
C ASN A 121 -24.65 112.77 46.50
N THR A 122 -23.70 113.42 47.17
CA THR A 122 -22.26 113.12 47.06
C THR A 122 -21.86 111.78 47.67
N THR A 123 -22.74 111.10 48.42
CA THR A 123 -22.48 109.78 49.04
C THR A 123 -22.92 108.59 48.16
N ARG A 124 -23.38 108.86 46.92
CA ARG A 124 -23.78 107.81 45.98
C ARG A 124 -22.57 107.05 45.44
N THR A 125 -22.71 105.73 45.28
CA THR A 125 -21.63 104.82 44.91
C THR A 125 -21.97 103.96 43.68
N VAL A 126 -21.00 103.82 42.77
CA VAL A 126 -21.03 102.92 41.61
C VAL A 126 -20.08 101.77 41.86
N ASP A 127 -20.57 100.54 41.75
CA ASP A 127 -19.74 99.34 41.82
C ASP A 127 -19.32 98.87 40.43
N VAL A 128 -18.08 98.41 40.32
CA VAL A 128 -17.53 97.76 39.12
C VAL A 128 -17.15 96.33 39.44
N TYR A 129 -17.56 95.41 38.57
CA TYR A 129 -17.35 93.98 38.65
C TYR A 129 -16.62 93.45 37.42
N GLY A 130 -15.82 92.42 37.62
CA GLY A 130 -15.06 91.73 36.57
C GLY A 130 -15.23 90.22 36.64
N LYS A 131 -15.27 89.59 35.47
CA LYS A 131 -15.25 88.13 35.33
C LYS A 131 -14.61 87.68 34.02
N ASN A 132 -14.38 86.37 33.89
CA ASN A 132 -13.78 85.75 32.72
C ASN A 132 -14.76 84.96 31.85
N GLU A 133 -16.04 84.94 32.23
CA GLU A 133 -17.15 84.37 31.46
C GLU A 133 -18.13 85.47 31.08
N ALA A 134 -18.95 85.30 30.04
CA ALA A 134 -19.85 86.35 29.56
C ALA A 134 -20.98 86.67 30.54
N TYR A 135 -21.35 87.95 30.71
CA TYR A 135 -22.64 88.31 31.33
C TYR A 135 -23.77 88.01 30.34
N THR A 136 -24.95 87.75 30.86
CA THR A 136 -26.16 87.55 30.07
C THR A 136 -26.99 88.83 30.02
N THR A 137 -27.25 89.45 31.17
CA THR A 137 -28.03 90.69 31.30
C THR A 137 -27.52 91.56 32.45
N GLY A 138 -28.03 92.79 32.56
CA GLY A 138 -27.72 93.67 33.70
C GLY A 138 -28.21 93.13 35.06
N GLU A 139 -29.12 92.16 35.07
CA GLU A 139 -29.62 91.53 36.29
C GLU A 139 -28.54 90.67 36.98
N ASP A 140 -27.60 90.13 36.21
CA ASP A 140 -26.50 89.31 36.74
C ASP A 140 -25.73 90.05 37.84
N LEU A 141 -25.62 91.38 37.73
CA LEU A 141 -24.94 92.20 38.71
C LEU A 141 -25.61 92.23 40.08
N TYR A 142 -26.83 91.71 40.24
CA TYR A 142 -27.61 91.77 41.47
C TYR A 142 -27.80 90.40 42.14
N SER A 143 -27.16 89.35 41.63
CA SER A 143 -27.08 88.02 42.26
C SER A 143 -25.64 87.71 42.69
N ASN A 144 -25.46 87.15 43.88
CA ASN A 144 -24.12 86.76 44.36
C ASN A 144 -23.47 85.68 43.50
N ASP A 145 -24.27 84.88 42.80
CA ASP A 145 -23.78 83.77 41.97
C ASP A 145 -23.31 84.25 40.59
N THR A 146 -23.84 85.37 40.08
CA THR A 146 -23.60 85.82 38.70
C THR A 146 -22.94 87.19 38.57
N GLN A 147 -22.84 87.98 39.66
CA GLN A 147 -22.31 89.36 39.63
C GLN A 147 -20.81 89.45 39.33
N GLY A 148 -20.06 88.35 39.41
CA GLY A 148 -18.61 88.33 39.23
C GLY A 148 -17.85 88.87 40.44
N THR A 149 -16.55 89.11 40.25
CA THR A 149 -15.68 89.65 41.32
C THR A 149 -15.83 91.16 41.38
N LYS A 150 -16.18 91.70 42.56
CA LYS A 150 -16.21 93.15 42.77
C LYS A 150 -14.79 93.71 42.70
N ILE A 151 -14.52 94.57 41.73
CA ILE A 151 -13.20 95.17 41.50
C ILE A 151 -13.04 96.46 42.32
N ALA A 152 -14.05 97.34 42.28
CA ALA A 152 -14.01 98.62 42.98
C ALA A 152 -15.41 99.19 43.24
N SER A 153 -15.48 100.19 44.13
CA SER A 153 -16.65 101.04 44.34
C SER A 153 -16.20 102.50 44.34
N PHE A 154 -16.81 103.34 43.50
CA PHE A 154 -16.48 104.75 43.36
C PHE A 154 -17.55 105.62 43.98
N THR A 155 -17.17 106.67 44.74
CA THR A 155 -18.10 107.58 45.41
C THR A 155 -18.16 108.93 44.68
N LYS A 156 -19.35 109.53 44.51
CA LYS A 156 -19.51 110.82 43.80
C LYS A 156 -18.67 111.96 44.40
N SER A 157 -18.44 111.97 45.72
CA SER A 157 -17.58 112.95 46.40
C SER A 157 -16.15 113.00 45.85
N ASP A 158 -15.68 111.90 45.26
CA ASP A 158 -14.29 111.75 44.83
C ASP A 158 -14.10 112.18 43.35
N GLY A 159 -15.18 112.65 42.71
CA GLY A 159 -15.19 113.11 41.33
C GLY A 159 -15.08 111.98 40.30
N ASN A 160 -14.65 112.34 39.09
CA ASN A 160 -14.47 111.38 37.99
C ASN A 160 -13.20 110.56 38.22
N GLN A 161 -13.33 109.23 38.29
CA GLN A 161 -12.23 108.34 38.66
C GLN A 161 -11.93 107.35 37.54
N THR A 162 -10.64 107.04 37.35
CA THR A 162 -10.15 105.99 36.46
C THR A 162 -9.46 104.93 37.30
N LEU A 163 -9.86 103.67 37.14
CA LEU A 163 -9.23 102.52 37.78
C LEU A 163 -8.47 101.72 36.72
N ALA A 164 -7.17 101.58 36.93
CA ALA A 164 -6.38 100.56 36.24
C ALA A 164 -6.70 99.18 36.84
N LEU A 165 -7.00 98.21 36.00
CA LEU A 165 -7.32 96.85 36.41
C LEU A 165 -6.03 96.04 36.51
N THR A 166 -5.85 95.35 37.64
CA THR A 166 -4.71 94.44 37.86
C THR A 166 -5.02 92.98 37.48
N GLY A 167 -6.29 92.63 37.29
CA GLY A 167 -6.71 91.31 36.79
C GLY A 167 -7.10 91.35 35.31
N ASP A 168 -6.84 90.26 34.58
CA ASP A 168 -7.19 90.11 33.16
C ASP A 168 -8.68 89.73 32.97
N TYR A 169 -9.57 90.58 33.47
CA TYR A 169 -11.01 90.37 33.37
C TYR A 169 -11.50 90.54 31.92
N LYS A 170 -12.06 89.48 31.34
CA LYS A 170 -12.59 89.51 29.96
C LYS A 170 -13.94 90.21 29.83
N TYR A 171 -14.66 90.37 30.94
CA TYR A 171 -16.00 90.97 30.96
C TYR A 171 -16.16 91.89 32.17
N ILE A 172 -16.76 93.07 31.95
CA ILE A 172 -16.95 94.13 32.95
C ILE A 172 -18.44 94.38 33.17
N GLY A 173 -18.83 94.58 34.43
CA GLY A 173 -20.18 94.94 34.83
C GLY A 173 -20.21 96.10 35.82
N ILE A 174 -21.22 96.97 35.74
CA ILE A 174 -21.31 98.23 36.47
C ILE A 174 -22.73 98.44 36.99
N ARG A 175 -22.89 98.68 38.29
CA ARG A 175 -24.20 98.91 38.92
C ARG A 175 -24.19 100.07 39.92
N SER A 176 -25.38 100.61 40.19
CA SER A 176 -25.56 101.48 41.36
C SER A 176 -25.63 100.65 42.64
N ASN A 177 -24.80 101.00 43.63
CA ASN A 177 -24.78 100.32 44.93
C ASN A 177 -25.77 100.91 45.92
N ASN A 178 -26.03 102.23 45.87
CA ASN A 178 -27.01 102.86 46.75
C ASN A 178 -27.83 103.95 46.03
N GLY A 179 -29.17 103.80 46.02
CA GLY A 179 -30.10 104.78 45.46
C GLY A 179 -29.93 105.05 43.96
N ALA A 180 -30.50 106.16 43.48
CA ALA A 180 -30.38 106.57 42.09
C ALA A 180 -29.13 107.44 41.89
N LEU A 181 -28.41 107.17 40.81
CA LEU A 181 -27.25 107.94 40.37
C LEU A 181 -27.29 108.15 38.85
N TYR A 182 -26.49 109.11 38.40
CA TYR A 182 -26.49 109.65 37.06
C TYR A 182 -25.05 109.82 36.57
N LEU A 183 -24.72 109.20 35.44
CA LEU A 183 -23.38 109.22 34.81
C LEU A 183 -23.46 109.87 33.44
N ASP A 184 -22.45 110.67 33.08
CA ASP A 184 -22.31 111.19 31.71
C ASP A 184 -21.82 110.09 30.77
N SER A 185 -20.76 109.40 31.17
CA SER A 185 -20.24 108.25 30.43
C SER A 185 -19.45 107.28 31.32
N ILE A 186 -19.27 106.07 30.80
CA ILE A 186 -18.37 105.05 31.31
C ILE A 186 -17.36 104.77 30.20
N LYS A 187 -16.07 104.80 30.49
CA LYS A 187 -15.04 104.41 29.51
C LYS A 187 -14.33 103.13 29.93
N ILE A 188 -14.23 102.17 29.03
CA ILE A 188 -13.54 100.90 29.26
C ILE A 188 -12.43 100.77 28.21
N VAL A 189 -11.20 100.59 28.66
CA VAL A 189 -10.04 100.38 27.79
C VAL A 189 -9.73 98.89 27.76
N TRP A 190 -9.68 98.30 26.56
CA TRP A 190 -9.40 96.88 26.34
C TRP A 190 -8.00 96.68 25.74
N LYS A 191 -7.31 95.60 26.14
CA LYS A 191 -6.10 95.11 25.46
C LYS A 191 -6.55 94.32 24.22
N ASP A 192 -5.92 94.56 23.07
CA ASP A 192 -6.22 93.85 21.82
C ASP A 192 -6.07 92.31 21.98
N ALA A 193 -6.89 91.52 21.29
CA ALA A 193 -6.82 90.07 21.37
C ALA A 193 -5.58 89.56 20.62
N VAL A 194 -4.58 89.04 21.35
CA VAL A 194 -3.38 88.45 20.74
C VAL A 194 -3.74 87.27 19.84
N SER A 195 -3.26 87.32 18.60
CA SER A 195 -3.37 86.31 17.54
C SER A 195 -2.79 84.96 17.98
N SER A 196 -3.53 83.87 17.80
CA SER A 196 -3.00 82.50 17.94
C SER A 196 -2.21 82.09 16.70
N ILE A 197 -1.03 81.47 16.89
CA ILE A 197 -0.25 80.86 15.78
C ILE A 197 -1.01 79.65 15.25
N GLU A 198 -1.18 79.55 13.92
CA GLU A 198 -1.77 78.37 13.29
C GLU A 198 -0.90 77.11 13.51
N LYS A 199 -1.54 75.96 13.74
CA LYS A 199 -0.82 74.69 13.84
C LYS A 199 -0.11 74.36 12.50
N PRO A 200 1.06 73.70 12.52
CA PRO A 200 1.71 73.27 11.29
C PRO A 200 0.82 72.33 10.46
N GLU A 201 0.94 72.38 9.15
CA GLU A 201 0.33 71.44 8.22
C GLU A 201 1.34 70.36 7.83
N ILE A 202 0.99 69.09 8.04
CA ILE A 202 1.81 67.94 7.64
C ILE A 202 1.22 67.37 6.34
N SER A 203 2.01 67.39 5.27
CA SER A 203 1.60 66.96 3.92
C SER A 203 2.52 65.85 3.38
N GLY A 204 2.02 65.13 2.37
CA GLY A 204 2.67 63.97 1.76
C GLY A 204 1.67 62.87 1.40
N GLU A 205 1.98 62.08 0.37
CA GLU A 205 1.14 60.96 -0.10
C GLU A 205 1.17 59.80 0.91
N THR A 206 -0.01 59.24 1.19
CA THR A 206 -0.18 58.07 2.07
C THR A 206 -1.53 57.40 1.76
N PRO A 207 -1.62 56.05 1.65
CA PRO A 207 -0.50 55.11 1.65
C PRO A 207 0.37 55.26 0.38
N VAL A 208 1.65 54.91 0.48
CA VAL A 208 2.63 55.02 -0.60
C VAL A 208 3.56 53.81 -0.65
N LYS A 209 4.10 53.50 -1.82
CA LYS A 209 5.03 52.38 -2.04
C LYS A 209 6.46 52.80 -1.73
N ASP A 210 7.20 51.91 -1.07
CA ASP A 210 8.62 52.00 -0.71
C ASP A 210 9.02 53.13 0.25
N ALA A 211 8.59 54.38 0.02
CA ALA A 211 8.93 55.50 0.90
C ALA A 211 7.93 56.68 0.79
N ALA A 212 7.66 57.35 1.90
CA ALA A 212 6.85 58.56 1.96
C ALA A 212 7.71 59.82 2.06
N GLN A 213 7.45 60.80 1.21
CA GLN A 213 8.02 62.14 1.34
C GLN A 213 7.12 63.01 2.24
N VAL A 214 7.67 63.48 3.36
CA VAL A 214 6.96 64.31 4.34
C VAL A 214 7.39 65.77 4.19
N THR A 215 6.41 66.66 4.05
CA THR A 215 6.62 68.11 4.04
C THR A 215 5.77 68.74 5.14
N ILE A 216 6.39 69.57 5.99
CA ILE A 216 5.70 70.29 7.06
C ILE A 216 5.77 71.79 6.77
N THR A 217 4.64 72.49 6.81
CA THR A 217 4.55 73.93 6.58
C THR A 217 3.89 74.62 7.77
N ALA A 218 4.27 75.85 8.07
CA ALA A 218 3.67 76.68 9.11
C ALA A 218 3.70 78.14 8.69
N GLU A 219 3.12 79.02 9.51
CA GLU A 219 3.15 80.46 9.31
C GLU A 219 4.58 81.00 9.11
N GLU A 220 4.75 81.98 8.21
CA GLU A 220 6.06 82.57 7.90
C GLU A 220 6.73 83.13 9.16
N GLY A 221 8.00 82.77 9.37
CA GLY A 221 8.81 83.16 10.53
C GLY A 221 8.66 82.25 11.76
N ALA A 222 7.81 81.22 11.73
CA ALA A 222 7.74 80.22 12.80
C ALA A 222 8.79 79.10 12.63
N THR A 223 9.35 78.60 13.74
CA THR A 223 10.20 77.41 13.75
C THR A 223 9.37 76.17 14.04
N ILE A 224 9.44 75.16 13.18
CA ILE A 224 8.66 73.92 13.30
C ILE A 224 9.49 72.86 14.03
N TYR A 225 8.90 72.20 15.02
CA TYR A 225 9.47 71.08 15.75
C TYR A 225 8.59 69.85 15.57
N TYR A 226 9.18 68.68 15.32
CA TYR A 226 8.44 67.45 15.01
C TYR A 226 9.03 66.19 15.63
N THR A 227 8.20 65.17 15.72
CA THR A 227 8.53 63.79 16.11
C THR A 227 7.97 62.84 15.06
N ILE A 228 8.57 61.65 14.92
CA ILE A 228 8.15 60.61 13.95
C ILE A 228 7.72 59.31 14.63
N ASP A 229 7.94 59.20 15.94
CA ASP A 229 7.59 58.05 16.77
C ASP A 229 6.22 58.22 17.45
N GLY A 230 5.50 59.30 17.14
CA GLY A 230 4.21 59.64 17.75
C GLY A 230 4.29 60.24 19.16
N THR A 231 5.48 60.58 19.68
CA THR A 231 5.61 61.31 20.95
C THR A 231 5.21 62.78 20.82
N GLU A 232 4.76 63.42 21.91
CA GLU A 232 4.37 64.84 21.89
C GLU A 232 5.56 65.74 21.52
N PRO A 233 5.46 66.58 20.48
CA PRO A 233 6.53 67.46 20.06
C PRO A 233 6.63 68.68 20.99
N SER A 234 7.86 69.09 21.30
CA SER A 234 8.17 70.28 22.10
C SER A 234 9.26 71.11 21.43
N ALA A 235 9.58 72.29 21.99
CA ALA A 235 10.71 73.10 21.51
C ALA A 235 12.08 72.41 21.66
N ALA A 236 12.15 71.23 22.30
CA ALA A 236 13.33 70.38 22.36
C ALA A 236 13.33 69.23 21.32
N SER A 237 12.24 69.06 20.56
CA SER A 237 12.13 68.05 19.50
C SER A 237 12.95 68.43 18.26
N THR A 238 12.97 67.56 17.25
CA THR A 238 13.74 67.79 16.02
C THR A 238 13.20 68.99 15.26
N VAL A 239 14.07 69.93 14.88
CA VAL A 239 13.70 71.08 14.04
C VAL A 239 13.49 70.63 12.60
N TYR A 240 12.36 70.99 12.00
CA TYR A 240 12.11 70.76 10.58
C TYR A 240 12.81 71.83 9.73
N SER A 241 13.81 71.42 8.94
CA SER A 241 14.59 72.30 8.06
C SER A 241 14.38 72.07 6.56
N ALA A 242 13.89 70.89 6.18
CA ALA A 242 13.62 70.49 4.80
C ALA A 242 12.70 69.23 4.79
N PRO A 243 12.04 68.93 3.66
CA PRO A 243 11.31 67.67 3.50
C PRO A 243 12.20 66.46 3.79
N PHE A 244 11.64 65.43 4.42
CA PHE A 244 12.35 64.21 4.77
C PHE A 244 11.59 62.96 4.30
N THR A 245 12.30 61.83 4.25
CA THR A 245 11.76 60.55 3.76
C THR A 245 11.53 59.59 4.92
N LEU A 246 10.34 58.97 4.94
CA LEU A 246 10.02 57.83 5.79
C LEU A 246 10.09 56.56 4.96
N ASN A 247 11.01 55.66 5.30
CA ASN A 247 11.13 54.34 4.66
C ASN A 247 10.24 53.28 5.33
N GLU A 248 9.62 53.62 6.46
CA GLU A 248 8.71 52.77 7.22
C GLU A 248 7.48 53.59 7.64
N SER A 249 6.39 52.92 8.00
CA SER A 249 5.18 53.59 8.47
C SER A 249 5.45 54.30 9.81
N ALA A 250 5.02 55.55 9.94
CA ALA A 250 5.32 56.37 11.11
C ALA A 250 4.22 57.39 11.39
N THR A 251 4.10 57.81 12.65
CA THR A 251 3.20 58.89 13.05
C THR A 251 4.00 60.16 13.24
N VAL A 252 3.79 61.13 12.34
CA VAL A 252 4.47 62.42 12.41
C VAL A 252 3.60 63.39 13.20
N LYS A 253 4.15 63.98 14.26
CA LYS A 253 3.52 65.06 15.03
C LYS A 253 4.36 66.32 14.96
N ALA A 254 3.75 67.51 14.90
CA ALA A 254 4.48 68.78 14.82
C ALA A 254 3.81 69.94 15.56
N ILE A 255 4.64 70.88 16.03
CA ILE A 255 4.25 72.20 16.56
C ILE A 255 5.09 73.30 15.89
N ALA A 256 4.56 74.52 15.88
CA ALA A 256 5.26 75.73 15.44
C ALA A 256 5.49 76.67 16.64
N VAL A 257 6.68 77.27 16.70
CA VAL A 257 7.05 78.27 17.72
C VAL A 257 7.44 79.58 17.04
N LYS A 258 6.78 80.68 17.40
CA LYS A 258 7.04 82.03 16.88
C LYS A 258 6.92 83.03 18.04
N ASP A 259 7.91 83.90 18.20
CA ASP A 259 7.95 84.94 19.24
C ASP A 259 7.66 84.44 20.67
N GLY A 260 8.09 83.22 20.99
CA GLY A 260 7.90 82.59 22.30
C GLY A 260 6.52 81.95 22.55
N ALA A 261 5.59 82.07 21.59
CA ALA A 261 4.31 81.38 21.61
C ALA A 261 4.39 80.05 20.82
N THR A 262 3.65 79.04 21.28
CA THR A 262 3.58 77.69 20.68
C THR A 262 2.20 77.45 20.10
N SER A 263 2.13 76.89 18.89
CA SER A 263 0.87 76.51 18.23
C SER A 263 0.22 75.27 18.89
N GLY A 264 -0.98 74.90 18.44
CA GLY A 264 -1.51 73.56 18.67
C GLY A 264 -0.70 72.47 17.91
N GLU A 265 -0.85 71.22 18.34
CA GLU A 265 -0.24 70.05 17.69
C GLU A 265 -0.97 69.67 16.39
N SER A 266 -0.21 69.30 15.36
CA SER A 266 -0.71 68.55 14.21
C SER A 266 -0.18 67.12 14.21
N GLU A 267 -0.99 66.19 13.72
CA GLU A 267 -0.68 64.76 13.64
C GLU A 267 -1.06 64.22 12.27
N LYS A 268 -0.19 63.39 11.67
CA LYS A 268 -0.49 62.63 10.47
C LYS A 268 0.21 61.28 10.48
N VAL A 269 -0.55 60.23 10.17
CA VAL A 269 -0.04 58.85 10.02
C VAL A 269 0.35 58.62 8.56
N PHE A 270 1.60 58.20 8.34
CA PHE A 270 2.11 57.77 7.05
C PHE A 270 2.19 56.25 7.00
N THR A 271 1.56 55.64 5.99
CA THR A 271 1.60 54.20 5.75
C THR A 271 2.49 53.92 4.55
N VAL A 272 3.62 53.26 4.77
CA VAL A 272 4.56 52.82 3.73
C VAL A 272 4.31 51.33 3.45
N GLN A 273 4.13 50.99 2.17
CA GLN A 273 3.96 49.63 1.69
C GLN A 273 5.28 49.11 1.11
N GLN A 274 5.81 48.03 1.69
CA GLN A 274 7.06 47.42 1.23
C GLN A 274 6.82 46.57 -0.04
N GLY A 275 7.66 46.76 -1.07
CA GLY A 275 7.59 45.96 -2.28
C GLY A 275 8.29 44.61 -2.15
N VAL A 276 7.54 43.51 -2.27
CA VAL A 276 8.09 42.13 -2.25
C VAL A 276 7.99 41.48 -3.63
N ALA A 277 9.05 40.84 -4.10
CA ALA A 277 9.11 40.21 -5.43
C ALA A 277 8.67 38.74 -5.43
N SER A 278 8.69 38.08 -4.27
CA SER A 278 8.40 36.65 -4.15
C SER A 278 7.68 36.31 -2.84
N LEU A 279 7.02 35.15 -2.81
CA LEU A 279 6.35 34.64 -1.61
C LEU A 279 7.35 34.29 -0.51
N ALA A 280 8.57 33.88 -0.85
CA ALA A 280 9.64 33.68 0.12
C ALA A 280 9.99 35.00 0.84
N GLU A 281 10.17 36.10 0.10
CA GLU A 281 10.41 37.43 0.68
C GLU A 281 9.23 37.89 1.53
N LEU A 282 8.00 37.66 1.05
CA LEU A 282 6.78 37.99 1.77
C LEU A 282 6.69 37.26 3.11
N SER A 283 7.01 35.96 3.13
CA SER A 283 6.97 35.13 4.35
C SER A 283 7.98 35.53 5.43
N ALA A 284 8.99 36.32 5.08
CA ALA A 284 10.01 36.82 6.01
C ALA A 284 9.64 38.17 6.66
N LEU A 285 8.55 38.81 6.23
CA LEU A 285 8.12 40.10 6.78
C LEU A 285 7.51 39.95 8.18
N ALA A 286 7.67 40.99 9.00
CA ALA A 286 7.11 41.03 10.35
C ALA A 286 5.58 41.14 10.34
N ASP A 287 4.93 40.67 11.41
CA ASP A 287 3.49 40.79 11.60
C ASP A 287 3.03 42.26 11.49
N GLY A 288 1.90 42.48 10.83
CA GLY A 288 1.33 43.80 10.62
C GLY A 288 1.96 44.64 9.49
N THR A 289 3.02 44.16 8.84
CA THR A 289 3.68 44.88 7.73
C THR A 289 2.74 45.03 6.54
N ASN A 290 2.58 46.25 6.03
CA ASN A 290 1.87 46.51 4.77
C ASN A 290 2.81 46.29 3.59
N PHE A 291 2.35 45.61 2.56
CA PHE A 291 3.15 45.27 1.39
C PHE A 291 2.38 45.47 0.08
N TYR A 292 3.13 45.50 -1.02
CA TYR A 292 2.59 45.27 -2.36
C TYR A 292 3.44 44.21 -3.06
N PHE A 293 2.76 43.29 -3.75
CA PHE A 293 3.39 42.11 -4.35
C PHE A 293 3.74 42.37 -5.82
N LYS A 294 5.02 42.35 -6.16
CA LYS A 294 5.56 42.61 -7.51
C LYS A 294 5.63 41.36 -8.38
N GLY A 295 5.60 40.17 -7.76
CA GLY A 295 5.70 38.89 -8.44
C GLY A 295 4.37 38.41 -9.04
N ASN A 296 4.43 37.26 -9.71
CA ASN A 296 3.24 36.47 -10.05
C ASN A 296 3.11 35.34 -9.03
N ALA A 297 1.89 35.06 -8.56
CA ALA A 297 1.61 33.89 -7.73
C ALA A 297 0.36 33.20 -8.28
N TYR A 298 0.33 31.87 -8.24
CA TYR A 298 -0.80 31.09 -8.71
C TYR A 298 -1.53 30.41 -7.55
N VAL A 299 -2.85 30.23 -7.73
CA VAL A 299 -3.73 29.65 -6.72
C VAL A 299 -3.57 28.13 -6.72
N THR A 300 -3.02 27.58 -5.64
CA THR A 300 -2.88 26.13 -5.45
C THR A 300 -4.17 25.49 -4.94
N PHE A 301 -4.90 26.18 -4.06
CA PHE A 301 -6.19 25.73 -3.51
C PHE A 301 -7.02 26.90 -3.00
N LYS A 302 -8.36 26.76 -3.06
CA LYS A 302 -9.31 27.77 -2.57
C LYS A 302 -10.38 27.08 -1.73
N ASN A 303 -10.63 27.59 -0.52
CA ASN A 303 -11.72 27.15 0.34
C ASN A 303 -12.28 28.30 1.19
N GLY A 304 -13.53 28.70 0.95
CA GLY A 304 -14.16 29.80 1.68
C GLY A 304 -13.33 31.08 1.61
N SER A 305 -12.90 31.62 2.76
CA SER A 305 -12.02 32.79 2.84
C SER A 305 -10.53 32.48 2.67
N ASN A 306 -10.12 31.21 2.60
CA ASN A 306 -8.71 30.83 2.52
C ASN A 306 -8.32 30.60 1.05
N THR A 307 -7.28 31.28 0.59
CA THR A 307 -6.71 31.12 -0.77
C THR A 307 -5.23 30.81 -0.64
N TYR A 308 -4.83 29.60 -1.01
CA TYR A 308 -3.43 29.15 -0.94
C TYR A 308 -2.72 29.48 -2.25
N LEU A 309 -1.49 30.00 -2.13
CA LEU A 309 -0.70 30.54 -3.24
C LEU A 309 0.70 29.93 -3.26
N ALA A 310 1.25 29.81 -4.47
CA ALA A 310 2.65 29.46 -4.71
C ALA A 310 3.22 30.29 -5.86
N ASP A 311 4.55 30.45 -5.90
CA ASP A 311 5.27 31.15 -6.98
C ASP A 311 6.59 30.46 -7.38
N GLY A 312 6.82 29.23 -6.89
CA GLY A 312 8.06 28.47 -7.09
C GLY A 312 9.18 28.81 -6.09
N THR A 313 9.08 29.93 -5.36
CA THR A 313 10.04 30.30 -4.30
C THR A 313 9.50 30.00 -2.91
N GLY A 314 8.19 30.05 -2.72
CA GLY A 314 7.54 29.82 -1.44
C GLY A 314 6.03 29.67 -1.54
N TYR A 315 5.39 29.65 -0.36
CA TYR A 315 3.96 29.42 -0.20
C TYR A 315 3.38 30.43 0.78
N THR A 316 2.13 30.83 0.56
CA THR A 316 1.37 31.63 1.53
C THR A 316 -0.11 31.29 1.48
N MET A 317 -0.85 31.66 2.52
CA MET A 317 -2.30 31.66 2.51
C MET A 317 -2.81 33.10 2.65
N MET A 318 -3.67 33.50 1.72
CA MET A 318 -4.40 34.75 1.74
C MET A 318 -5.77 34.54 2.39
N TYR A 319 -6.08 35.33 3.42
CA TYR A 319 -7.34 35.31 4.15
C TYR A 319 -8.26 36.46 3.72
N GLY A 320 -9.44 36.13 3.19
CA GLY A 320 -10.46 37.08 2.77
C GLY A 320 -11.24 36.63 1.53
N THR A 321 -12.16 37.49 1.09
CA THR A 321 -12.95 37.24 -0.12
C THR A 321 -12.12 37.57 -1.36
N ALA A 322 -11.66 36.55 -2.06
CA ALA A 322 -11.03 36.66 -3.37
C ALA A 322 -11.82 35.81 -4.37
N ASN A 323 -12.30 36.42 -5.46
CA ASN A 323 -13.03 35.74 -6.52
C ASN A 323 -12.06 35.06 -7.49
N VAL A 324 -11.39 34.01 -7.00
CA VAL A 324 -10.39 33.22 -7.75
C VAL A 324 -10.66 31.72 -7.58
N VAL A 325 -10.19 30.92 -8.53
CA VAL A 325 -10.25 29.46 -8.50
C VAL A 325 -8.85 28.86 -8.62
N LYS A 326 -8.71 27.58 -8.24
CA LYS A 326 -7.46 26.81 -8.41
C LYS A 326 -6.95 26.94 -9.85
N GLY A 327 -5.65 27.21 -10.01
CA GLY A 327 -4.99 27.40 -11.30
C GLY A 327 -4.98 28.85 -11.83
N ASN A 328 -5.75 29.78 -11.25
CA ASN A 328 -5.63 31.19 -11.60
C ASN A 328 -4.25 31.75 -11.22
N THR A 329 -3.71 32.63 -12.06
CA THR A 329 -2.49 33.41 -11.74
C THR A 329 -2.90 34.82 -11.35
N LEU A 330 -2.51 35.24 -10.15
CA LEU A 330 -2.68 36.60 -9.64
C LEU A 330 -1.82 37.56 -10.45
N THR A 331 -2.41 38.68 -10.88
CA THR A 331 -1.64 39.75 -11.53
C THR A 331 -0.79 40.49 -10.49
N PRO A 332 0.41 40.99 -10.82
CA PRO A 332 1.23 41.80 -9.92
C PRO A 332 0.51 43.06 -9.39
N GLU A 333 1.16 43.73 -8.44
CA GLU A 333 0.79 45.02 -7.84
C GLU A 333 -0.42 45.01 -6.90
N TRP A 334 -0.86 43.83 -6.45
CA TRP A 334 -1.85 43.76 -5.37
C TRP A 334 -1.21 44.10 -4.02
N THR A 335 -2.00 44.73 -3.14
CA THR A 335 -1.57 45.19 -1.82
C THR A 335 -2.21 44.34 -0.72
N GLY A 336 -1.50 44.17 0.37
CA GLY A 336 -1.99 43.45 1.54
C GLY A 336 -1.25 43.81 2.81
N LYS A 337 -1.67 43.16 3.89
CA LYS A 337 -1.06 43.25 5.22
C LYS A 337 -0.70 41.86 5.70
N VAL A 338 0.51 41.69 6.21
CA VAL A 338 0.93 40.46 6.91
C VAL A 338 0.15 40.34 8.21
N SER A 339 -0.37 39.15 8.48
CA SER A 339 -1.10 38.81 9.69
C SER A 339 -0.56 37.47 10.22
N MET A 340 -0.28 37.37 11.51
CA MET A 340 0.09 36.12 12.18
C MET A 340 -1.08 35.60 13.01
N TYR A 341 -1.80 34.62 12.48
CA TYR A 341 -2.93 34.01 13.19
C TYR A 341 -2.50 32.74 13.93
N ASN A 342 -2.44 32.79 15.27
CA ASN A 342 -1.96 31.68 16.12
C ASN A 342 -0.55 31.15 15.74
N GLY A 343 0.29 32.01 15.16
CA GLY A 343 1.65 31.69 14.70
C GLY A 343 1.73 31.13 13.28
N LEU A 344 0.61 31.04 12.55
CA LEU A 344 0.58 30.75 11.11
C LEU A 344 0.74 32.05 10.33
N PHE A 345 1.67 32.06 9.36
CA PHE A 345 1.84 33.15 8.42
C PHE A 345 0.64 33.24 7.47
N GLU A 346 -0.04 34.39 7.44
CA GLU A 346 -1.10 34.69 6.49
C GLU A 346 -1.02 36.13 5.96
N VAL A 347 -1.73 36.41 4.89
CA VAL A 347 -1.86 37.75 4.33
C VAL A 347 -3.32 38.16 4.14
N VAL A 348 -3.65 39.39 4.48
CA VAL A 348 -4.99 39.96 4.28
C VAL A 348 -4.92 40.99 3.16
N PRO A 349 -5.63 40.80 2.03
CA PRO A 349 -5.58 41.73 0.91
C PRO A 349 -6.26 43.05 1.27
N THR A 350 -5.63 44.17 0.90
CA THR A 350 -6.15 45.54 1.10
C THR A 350 -6.58 46.21 -0.20
N SER A 351 -6.26 45.61 -1.35
CA SER A 351 -6.79 45.97 -2.66
C SER A 351 -7.62 44.84 -3.26
N THR A 352 -8.42 45.15 -4.27
CA THR A 352 -9.07 44.13 -5.09
C THR A 352 -8.03 43.21 -5.71
N ILE A 353 -8.29 41.91 -5.66
CA ILE A 353 -7.45 40.90 -6.27
C ILE A 353 -7.90 40.67 -7.71
N SER A 354 -6.97 40.81 -8.65
CA SER A 354 -7.17 40.49 -10.07
C SER A 354 -6.36 39.26 -10.43
N ALA A 355 -6.94 38.40 -11.26
CA ALA A 355 -6.32 37.16 -11.70
C ALA A 355 -6.67 36.88 -13.16
N VAL A 356 -5.79 36.18 -13.85
CA VAL A 356 -6.01 35.66 -15.20
C VAL A 356 -6.09 34.13 -15.15
N GLU A 357 -6.80 33.55 -16.11
CA GLU A 357 -6.76 32.11 -16.34
C GLU A 357 -5.30 31.73 -16.60
N GLY A 358 -4.73 30.86 -15.76
CA GLY A 358 -3.31 30.59 -15.77
C GLY A 358 -2.89 29.98 -17.10
N GLY A 359 -1.83 30.51 -17.73
CA GLY A 359 -1.24 29.86 -18.89
C GLY A 359 -0.63 28.53 -18.47
N ASP A 360 -1.17 27.40 -18.94
CA ASP A 360 -0.66 26.02 -18.80
C ASP A 360 -0.08 25.60 -17.42
N VAL A 361 -0.46 26.23 -16.31
CA VAL A 361 -0.01 25.83 -14.97
C VAL A 361 -0.83 24.63 -14.51
N THR A 362 -0.31 23.42 -14.76
CA THR A 362 -0.86 22.19 -14.19
C THR A 362 -0.55 22.15 -12.69
N VAL A 363 -1.54 22.48 -11.85
CA VAL A 363 -1.38 22.45 -10.39
C VAL A 363 -1.36 21.00 -9.89
N THR A 364 -0.15 20.45 -9.79
CA THR A 364 0.17 19.22 -9.08
C THR A 364 0.67 19.55 -7.66
N TYR A 365 0.50 18.61 -6.75
CA TYR A 365 1.03 18.72 -5.38
C TYR A 365 2.15 17.71 -5.22
N ASP A 366 3.24 18.10 -4.58
CA ASP A 366 4.36 17.20 -4.32
C ASP A 366 3.95 16.12 -3.31
N GLU A 367 4.48 14.92 -3.49
CA GLU A 367 4.45 13.89 -2.46
C GLU A 367 5.33 14.33 -1.28
N GLY A 368 4.82 14.24 -0.06
CA GLY A 368 5.48 14.75 1.15
C GLY A 368 5.37 13.79 2.34
N THR A 369 6.10 14.12 3.40
CA THR A 369 6.23 13.33 4.64
C THR A 369 5.88 14.18 5.86
N PHE A 370 5.90 13.59 7.07
CA PHE A 370 5.68 14.35 8.31
C PHE A 370 6.76 15.41 8.59
N ALA A 371 7.92 15.32 7.92
CA ALA A 371 8.98 16.33 8.01
C ALA A 371 8.62 17.65 7.29
N ASP A 372 7.69 17.64 6.33
CA ASP A 372 7.28 18.84 5.57
C ASP A 372 6.49 19.86 6.41
N THR A 373 6.20 19.53 7.68
CA THR A 373 5.54 20.42 8.64
C THR A 373 6.28 21.75 8.90
N THR A 374 7.54 21.89 8.46
CA THR A 374 8.31 23.13 8.55
C THR A 374 7.96 24.16 7.48
N THR A 375 7.31 23.76 6.38
CA THR A 375 7.00 24.65 5.24
C THR A 375 5.54 25.09 5.27
N GLN A 376 5.23 26.11 6.09
CA GLN A 376 3.86 26.59 6.30
C GLN A 376 3.14 26.91 4.98
N ASN A 377 1.83 26.64 4.94
CA ASN A 377 0.93 26.88 3.80
C ASN A 377 1.24 26.06 2.52
N LYS A 378 2.30 25.24 2.50
CA LYS A 378 2.52 24.26 1.42
C LYS A 378 1.41 23.22 1.42
N ILE A 379 0.97 22.80 0.24
CA ILE A 379 0.04 21.66 0.08
C ILE A 379 0.85 20.46 -0.39
N ILE A 380 0.68 19.34 0.31
CA ILE A 380 1.37 18.09 0.02
C ILE A 380 0.38 16.93 -0.14
N VAL A 381 0.82 15.87 -0.80
CA VAL A 381 0.14 14.57 -0.86
C VAL A 381 0.88 13.58 0.03
N MET A 382 0.19 12.96 0.97
CA MET A 382 0.70 11.85 1.77
C MET A 382 -0.02 10.58 1.34
N LYS A 383 0.72 9.54 0.96
CA LYS A 383 0.18 8.23 0.54
C LYS A 383 0.49 7.16 1.57
N GLY A 384 -0.26 6.06 1.60
CA GLY A 384 0.01 4.94 2.50
C GLY A 384 -0.19 5.29 3.98
N VAL A 385 -0.95 6.34 4.31
CA VAL A 385 -1.20 6.78 5.68
C VAL A 385 -2.57 6.34 6.17
N THR A 386 -2.77 6.28 7.48
CA THR A 386 -4.10 6.18 8.09
C THR A 386 -4.36 7.41 8.96
N TYR A 387 -5.52 7.49 9.61
CA TYR A 387 -5.85 8.60 10.49
C TYR A 387 -6.70 8.14 11.67
N THR A 388 -6.89 9.00 12.66
CA THR A 388 -7.84 8.76 13.76
C THR A 388 -9.18 9.41 13.45
N ASP A 389 -10.29 8.73 13.74
CA ASP A 389 -11.63 9.31 13.61
C ASP A 389 -11.75 10.60 14.47
N PRO A 390 -12.05 11.76 13.87
CA PRO A 390 -12.29 12.98 14.63
C PRO A 390 -13.64 13.00 15.38
N GLY A 391 -14.54 12.04 15.11
CA GLY A 391 -15.88 11.98 15.67
C GLY A 391 -16.69 13.24 15.34
N THR A 392 -17.26 13.88 16.36
CA THR A 392 -17.93 15.19 16.22
C THR A 392 -16.98 16.38 16.34
N GLY A 393 -15.69 16.13 16.62
CA GLY A 393 -14.67 17.14 16.77
C GLY A 393 -13.96 17.52 15.46
N LYS A 394 -12.88 18.28 15.57
CA LYS A 394 -12.02 18.66 14.44
C LYS A 394 -10.63 18.02 14.49
N SER A 395 -10.23 17.45 15.62
CA SER A 395 -8.87 16.97 15.86
C SER A 395 -8.73 15.53 15.39
N LEU A 396 -7.69 15.25 14.63
CA LEU A 396 -7.29 13.91 14.20
C LEU A 396 -5.77 13.79 14.24
N LYS A 397 -5.25 12.57 14.07
CA LYS A 397 -3.84 12.31 13.79
C LYS A 397 -3.75 11.65 12.44
N ILE A 398 -2.75 12.03 11.64
CA ILE A 398 -2.34 11.26 10.46
C ILE A 398 -1.21 10.34 10.92
N VAL A 399 -1.28 9.07 10.55
CA VAL A 399 -0.43 8.00 11.07
C VAL A 399 0.24 7.26 9.90
N SER A 400 1.55 7.02 10.02
CA SER A 400 2.33 6.23 9.06
C SER A 400 3.25 5.30 9.84
N GLY A 401 3.00 3.99 9.80
CA GLY A 401 3.70 3.02 10.64
C GLY A 401 3.55 3.36 12.14
N ASN A 402 4.68 3.60 12.80
CA ASN A 402 4.72 4.00 14.22
C ASN A 402 4.69 5.52 14.44
N ASP A 403 4.82 6.32 13.38
CA ASP A 403 4.86 7.77 13.45
C ASP A 403 3.46 8.38 13.34
N SER A 404 3.23 9.50 14.02
CA SER A 404 1.98 10.25 13.87
C SER A 404 2.20 11.76 13.98
N VAL A 405 1.38 12.52 13.27
CA VAL A 405 1.39 13.98 13.27
C VAL A 405 -0.02 14.53 13.54
N PRO A 406 -0.17 15.61 14.33
CA PRO A 406 -1.47 16.24 14.54
C PRO A 406 -2.06 16.77 13.23
N ALA A 407 -3.37 16.60 13.06
CA ALA A 407 -4.11 17.18 11.97
C ALA A 407 -5.47 17.72 12.45
N TYR A 408 -5.99 18.73 11.75
CA TYR A 408 -7.22 19.41 12.14
C TYR A 408 -8.09 19.71 10.93
N ASN A 409 -9.37 19.36 11.03
CA ASN A 409 -10.37 19.62 10.01
C ASN A 409 -10.86 21.08 10.04
N ASN A 410 -9.94 22.03 9.84
CA ASN A 410 -10.26 23.46 9.79
C ASN A 410 -10.85 23.89 8.45
N LEU A 411 -10.72 23.05 7.42
CA LEU A 411 -11.21 23.31 6.07
C LEU A 411 -12.63 22.77 5.82
N GLY A 412 -13.27 22.15 6.82
CA GLY A 412 -14.67 21.71 6.72
C GLY A 412 -14.86 20.49 5.81
N LEU A 413 -13.85 19.64 5.69
CA LEU A 413 -13.92 18.36 4.98
C LEU A 413 -14.88 17.42 5.72
N THR A 414 -15.77 16.72 5.01
CA THR A 414 -16.50 15.60 5.62
C THR A 414 -15.54 14.43 5.75
N ILE A 415 -15.25 14.00 6.99
CA ILE A 415 -14.31 12.91 7.29
C ILE A 415 -15.11 11.73 7.84
N GLU A 416 -15.02 10.59 7.16
CA GLU A 416 -15.58 9.32 7.64
C GLU A 416 -14.61 8.61 8.58
N ALA A 417 -15.09 7.66 9.38
CA ALA A 417 -14.22 6.83 10.21
C ALA A 417 -13.27 6.00 9.32
N PRO A 418 -11.98 5.90 9.68
CA PRO A 418 -11.01 5.09 8.95
C PRO A 418 -11.39 3.61 9.03
N ARG A 419 -11.23 2.88 7.92
CA ARG A 419 -11.45 1.44 7.84
C ARG A 419 -10.24 0.71 8.43
N GLU A 420 -10.51 -0.33 9.21
CA GLU A 420 -9.45 -1.12 9.85
C GLU A 420 -8.52 -1.74 8.79
N GLY A 421 -7.20 -1.59 8.98
CA GLY A 421 -6.19 -2.11 8.06
C GLY A 421 -6.07 -1.37 6.72
N SER A 422 -6.86 -0.33 6.46
CA SER A 422 -6.80 0.45 5.21
C SER A 422 -5.83 1.62 5.27
N THR A 423 -5.21 1.92 4.13
CA THR A 423 -4.42 3.12 3.91
C THR A 423 -5.17 4.12 3.04
N TYR A 424 -4.69 5.36 3.07
CA TYR A 424 -5.33 6.52 2.46
C TYR A 424 -4.28 7.42 1.84
N THR A 425 -4.65 8.05 0.73
CA THR A 425 -4.00 9.24 0.21
C THR A 425 -4.67 10.46 0.82
N ILE A 426 -3.91 11.26 1.57
CA ILE A 426 -4.37 12.51 2.19
C ILE A 426 -3.66 13.69 1.52
N VAL A 427 -4.43 14.58 0.89
CA VAL A 427 -3.94 15.88 0.45
C VAL A 427 -4.20 16.87 1.58
N ALA A 428 -3.17 17.57 2.05
CA ALA A 428 -3.30 18.49 3.18
C ALA A 428 -2.43 19.74 3.03
N ALA A 429 -2.93 20.86 3.56
CA ALA A 429 -2.13 22.07 3.74
C ALA A 429 -1.36 21.99 5.06
N VAL A 430 -0.07 22.33 5.03
CA VAL A 430 0.76 22.49 6.22
C VAL A 430 0.25 23.69 7.02
N GLY A 431 -0.18 23.45 8.25
CA GLY A 431 -0.67 24.47 9.17
C GLY A 431 0.16 24.57 10.44
N PHE A 432 -0.14 25.58 11.25
CA PHE A 432 0.49 25.80 12.53
C PHE A 432 -0.52 26.37 13.52
N SER A 433 -0.60 25.78 14.71
CA SER A 433 -1.37 26.32 15.83
C SER A 433 -0.64 25.97 17.13
N LYS A 434 0.39 26.76 17.46
CA LYS A 434 1.37 26.50 18.54
C LYS A 434 2.27 25.26 18.34
N VAL A 435 1.82 24.27 17.57
CA VAL A 435 2.58 23.10 17.08
C VAL A 435 2.32 22.91 15.58
N ALA A 436 3.27 22.28 14.89
CA ALA A 436 3.15 21.99 13.47
C ALA A 436 2.13 20.88 13.22
N GLN A 437 1.28 21.06 12.21
CA GLN A 437 0.10 20.21 11.99
C GLN A 437 -0.34 20.23 10.52
N PHE A 438 -1.26 19.35 10.14
CA PHE A 438 -1.87 19.33 8.81
C PHE A 438 -3.35 19.72 8.82
N ASN A 439 -3.82 20.41 7.79
CA ASN A 439 -5.24 20.66 7.54
C ASN A 439 -5.66 19.85 6.30
N PRO A 440 -6.38 18.74 6.45
CA PRO A 440 -6.80 17.90 5.33
C PRO A 440 -7.69 18.67 4.34
N ILE A 441 -7.37 18.54 3.06
CA ILE A 441 -8.13 19.04 1.91
C ILE A 441 -8.98 17.92 1.32
N SER A 442 -8.40 16.72 1.19
CA SER A 442 -9.11 15.51 0.78
C SER A 442 -8.48 14.30 1.45
N ILE A 443 -9.32 13.31 1.74
CA ILE A 443 -8.91 11.98 2.21
C ILE A 443 -9.52 10.99 1.23
N THR A 444 -8.68 10.17 0.62
CA THR A 444 -9.10 9.18 -0.39
C THR A 444 -8.60 7.82 0.03
N LEU A 445 -9.50 6.85 0.15
CA LEU A 445 -9.14 5.47 0.44
C LEU A 445 -8.24 4.93 -0.67
N GLU A 446 -7.10 4.34 -0.30
CA GLU A 446 -6.28 3.57 -1.24
C GLU A 446 -6.90 2.17 -1.31
N ALA A 447 -7.42 1.83 -2.49
CA ALA A 447 -8.05 0.54 -2.71
C ALA A 447 -7.03 -0.58 -2.47
N ALA A 448 -7.27 -1.42 -1.47
CA ALA A 448 -6.45 -2.61 -1.28
C ALA A 448 -6.73 -3.62 -2.40
N VAL A 449 -5.70 -4.32 -2.86
CA VAL A 449 -5.85 -5.42 -3.83
C VAL A 449 -6.19 -6.69 -3.07
N VAL A 450 -7.41 -7.20 -3.24
CA VAL A 450 -7.94 -8.35 -2.50
C VAL A 450 -8.14 -9.54 -3.43
N ALA A 451 -7.54 -10.68 -3.09
CA ALA A 451 -7.73 -11.91 -3.85
C ALA A 451 -9.21 -12.36 -3.85
N VAL A 452 -9.69 -12.79 -5.00
CA VAL A 452 -11.06 -13.30 -5.21
C VAL A 452 -11.02 -14.82 -5.15
N ASN A 453 -11.62 -15.41 -4.12
CA ASN A 453 -11.71 -16.86 -3.98
C ASN A 453 -13.17 -17.28 -4.04
N ILE A 454 -13.55 -18.08 -5.05
CA ILE A 454 -14.90 -18.64 -5.16
C ILE A 454 -14.87 -20.17 -5.19
N ALA A 455 -15.88 -20.77 -4.56
CA ALA A 455 -16.14 -22.20 -4.59
C ALA A 455 -17.65 -22.45 -4.84
N PRO A 456 -18.14 -22.20 -6.07
CA PRO A 456 -19.56 -22.33 -6.37
C PRO A 456 -20.01 -23.80 -6.28
N GLU A 457 -21.19 -24.05 -5.71
CA GLU A 457 -21.75 -25.41 -5.63
C GLU A 457 -22.24 -25.92 -6.99
N ASP A 458 -22.90 -25.06 -7.77
CA ASP A 458 -23.36 -25.27 -9.14
C ASP A 458 -23.63 -23.91 -9.83
N GLY A 459 -24.18 -23.90 -11.05
CA GLY A 459 -24.67 -22.68 -11.72
C GLY A 459 -23.65 -21.97 -12.63
N ASP A 460 -23.82 -20.66 -12.80
CA ASP A 460 -23.01 -19.82 -13.71
C ASP A 460 -21.79 -19.21 -12.99
N ILE A 461 -20.58 -19.60 -13.41
CA ILE A 461 -19.32 -19.09 -12.86
C ILE A 461 -19.19 -17.58 -13.07
N SER A 462 -19.69 -17.06 -14.21
CA SER A 462 -19.64 -15.63 -14.50
C SER A 462 -20.41 -14.79 -13.49
N GLU A 463 -21.55 -15.30 -13.03
CA GLU A 463 -22.40 -14.64 -12.04
C GLU A 463 -21.76 -14.72 -10.64
N ALA A 464 -21.32 -15.90 -10.22
CA ALA A 464 -20.64 -16.10 -8.95
C ALA A 464 -19.40 -15.20 -8.81
N LEU A 465 -18.59 -15.13 -9.87
CA LEU A 465 -17.42 -14.27 -9.91
C LEU A 465 -17.79 -12.77 -9.90
N SER A 466 -18.78 -12.35 -10.68
CA SER A 466 -19.24 -10.95 -10.71
C SER A 466 -19.74 -10.50 -9.34
N ASN A 467 -20.46 -11.36 -8.62
CA ASN A 467 -20.95 -11.06 -7.28
C ASN A 467 -19.80 -10.94 -6.25
N ALA A 468 -18.81 -11.84 -6.33
CA ALA A 468 -17.63 -11.78 -5.46
C ALA A 468 -16.79 -10.52 -5.71
N ILE A 469 -16.54 -10.17 -6.98
CA ILE A 469 -15.84 -8.94 -7.36
C ILE A 469 -16.62 -7.71 -6.88
N LYS A 470 -17.93 -7.66 -7.12
CA LYS A 470 -18.76 -6.54 -6.68
C LYS A 470 -18.72 -6.36 -5.16
N ALA A 471 -18.71 -7.44 -4.38
CA ALA A 471 -18.60 -7.36 -2.93
C ALA A 471 -17.26 -6.75 -2.46
N ILE A 472 -16.16 -6.99 -3.21
CA ILE A 472 -14.86 -6.36 -2.93
C ILE A 472 -14.88 -4.88 -3.31
N GLU A 473 -15.44 -4.55 -4.48
CA GLU A 473 -15.54 -3.18 -4.99
C GLU A 473 -16.48 -2.30 -4.15
N ASP A 474 -17.61 -2.85 -3.69
CA ASP A 474 -18.53 -2.17 -2.77
C ASP A 474 -17.83 -1.82 -1.43
N ASN A 475 -16.80 -2.60 -1.05
CA ASN A 475 -15.92 -2.32 0.08
C ASN A 475 -14.75 -1.38 -0.26
N GLY A 476 -14.80 -0.69 -1.41
CA GLY A 476 -13.78 0.27 -1.84
C GLY A 476 -12.41 -0.35 -2.17
N ASN A 477 -12.35 -1.66 -2.35
CA ASN A 477 -11.14 -2.42 -2.67
C ASN A 477 -11.12 -2.80 -4.16
N GLN A 478 -9.95 -3.17 -4.66
CA GLN A 478 -9.79 -3.68 -6.02
C GLN A 478 -9.66 -5.21 -5.99
N ALA A 479 -10.37 -5.90 -6.88
CA ALA A 479 -10.19 -7.33 -7.07
C ALA A 479 -8.78 -7.64 -7.60
N GLY A 480 -8.09 -8.59 -6.98
CA GLY A 480 -6.74 -9.06 -7.33
C GLY A 480 -6.76 -10.44 -7.99
N ASP A 481 -5.88 -11.33 -7.54
CA ASP A 481 -5.78 -12.70 -8.05
C ASP A 481 -7.09 -13.46 -7.91
N ILE A 482 -7.46 -14.24 -8.92
CA ILE A 482 -8.71 -15.00 -8.95
C ILE A 482 -8.41 -16.49 -8.76
N THR A 483 -8.99 -17.11 -7.73
CA THR A 483 -9.00 -18.56 -7.53
C THR A 483 -10.44 -19.09 -7.63
N ILE A 484 -10.65 -20.07 -8.51
CA ILE A 484 -11.93 -20.75 -8.70
C ILE A 484 -11.75 -22.22 -8.34
N ASN A 485 -12.40 -22.67 -7.27
CA ASN A 485 -12.38 -24.07 -6.82
C ASN A 485 -13.70 -24.74 -7.21
N LEU A 486 -13.68 -25.61 -8.21
CA LEU A 486 -14.87 -26.31 -8.68
C LEU A 486 -15.01 -27.69 -8.03
N LYS A 487 -16.26 -28.14 -7.92
CA LYS A 487 -16.61 -29.41 -7.30
C LYS A 487 -16.54 -30.55 -8.33
N ASN A 488 -15.92 -31.67 -7.94
CA ASN A 488 -15.79 -32.84 -8.79
C ASN A 488 -17.16 -33.32 -9.31
N GLY A 489 -17.23 -33.60 -10.62
CA GLY A 489 -18.41 -34.16 -11.28
C GLY A 489 -19.55 -33.17 -11.55
N VAL A 490 -19.40 -31.88 -11.24
CA VAL A 490 -20.42 -30.85 -11.50
C VAL A 490 -20.19 -30.18 -12.86
N THR A 491 -21.29 -29.84 -13.55
CA THR A 491 -21.29 -29.01 -14.76
C THR A 491 -21.76 -27.60 -14.42
N TYR A 492 -20.90 -26.62 -14.67
CA TYR A 492 -21.16 -25.20 -14.52
C TYR A 492 -21.36 -24.55 -15.89
N SER A 493 -22.16 -23.49 -15.97
CA SER A 493 -22.21 -22.64 -17.16
C SER A 493 -21.22 -21.48 -17.04
N ILE A 494 -20.84 -20.91 -18.19
CA ILE A 494 -20.16 -19.62 -18.27
C ILE A 494 -20.82 -18.78 -19.36
N THR A 495 -21.37 -17.63 -18.99
CA THR A 495 -22.09 -16.74 -19.92
C THR A 495 -21.31 -15.47 -20.29
N LYS A 496 -20.29 -15.13 -19.51
CA LYS A 496 -19.38 -13.98 -19.71
C LYS A 496 -17.94 -14.37 -19.40
N SER A 497 -17.00 -13.64 -20.00
CA SER A 497 -15.57 -13.84 -19.72
C SER A 497 -15.24 -13.71 -18.24
N ILE A 498 -14.34 -14.55 -17.74
CA ILE A 498 -13.58 -14.29 -16.52
C ILE A 498 -12.64 -13.12 -16.84
N VAL A 499 -12.96 -11.93 -16.34
CA VAL A 499 -12.13 -10.73 -16.53
C VAL A 499 -11.13 -10.65 -15.39
N ALA A 500 -9.89 -11.05 -15.65
CA ALA A 500 -8.86 -11.22 -14.64
C ALA A 500 -7.98 -9.97 -14.49
N PRO A 501 -7.97 -9.29 -13.34
CA PRO A 501 -7.13 -8.12 -13.11
C PRO A 501 -5.69 -8.46 -12.71
N ALA A 502 -5.43 -9.70 -12.29
CA ALA A 502 -4.11 -10.24 -11.93
C ALA A 502 -4.05 -11.76 -12.23
N ALA A 503 -3.38 -12.58 -11.41
CA ALA A 503 -3.23 -14.02 -11.65
C ALA A 503 -4.58 -14.77 -11.64
N VAL A 504 -4.63 -15.93 -12.30
CA VAL A 504 -5.85 -16.76 -12.35
C VAL A 504 -5.49 -18.22 -12.07
N THR A 505 -6.22 -18.83 -11.15
CA THR A 505 -6.14 -20.27 -10.88
C THR A 505 -7.52 -20.90 -10.92
N ILE A 506 -7.70 -21.93 -11.75
CA ILE A 506 -8.91 -22.74 -11.82
C ILE A 506 -8.56 -24.17 -11.44
N TYR A 507 -9.07 -24.62 -10.29
CA TYR A 507 -9.01 -26.01 -9.85
C TYR A 507 -10.32 -26.70 -10.16
N GLY A 508 -10.35 -27.49 -11.23
CA GLY A 508 -11.56 -28.14 -11.71
C GLY A 508 -11.98 -29.37 -10.91
N ASN A 509 -11.04 -30.12 -10.34
CA ASN A 509 -11.29 -31.41 -9.69
C ASN A 509 -12.11 -32.40 -10.55
N GLY A 510 -12.04 -32.32 -11.88
CA GLY A 510 -12.85 -33.11 -12.83
C GLY A 510 -14.17 -32.46 -13.28
N ALA A 511 -14.48 -31.24 -12.83
CA ALA A 511 -15.69 -30.50 -13.21
C ALA A 511 -15.72 -30.10 -14.69
N THR A 512 -16.92 -29.82 -15.20
CA THR A 512 -17.14 -29.29 -16.54
C THR A 512 -17.59 -27.83 -16.51
N ILE A 513 -17.02 -26.98 -17.36
CA ILE A 513 -17.45 -25.60 -17.64
C ILE A 513 -18.01 -25.58 -19.07
N ALA A 514 -19.31 -25.35 -19.20
CA ALA A 514 -19.99 -25.22 -20.48
C ALA A 514 -20.18 -23.74 -20.86
N ALA A 515 -19.46 -23.30 -21.89
CA ALA A 515 -19.63 -21.97 -22.45
C ALA A 515 -20.97 -21.86 -23.17
N ALA A 516 -21.71 -20.79 -22.87
CA ALA A 516 -22.98 -20.53 -23.54
C ALA A 516 -22.75 -20.28 -25.04
N ASP A 517 -23.66 -20.78 -25.89
CA ASP A 517 -23.61 -20.57 -27.35
C ASP A 517 -23.64 -19.07 -27.74
N THR A 518 -24.21 -18.24 -26.87
CA THR A 518 -24.29 -16.78 -27.04
C THR A 518 -22.97 -16.06 -26.70
N MET A 519 -22.00 -16.77 -26.11
CA MET A 519 -20.74 -16.19 -25.67
C MET A 519 -19.86 -15.82 -26.88
N SER A 520 -19.70 -14.52 -27.10
CA SER A 520 -18.91 -13.95 -28.21
C SER A 520 -17.56 -13.39 -27.75
N THR A 521 -17.15 -13.69 -26.53
CA THR A 521 -15.93 -13.22 -25.87
C THR A 521 -15.07 -14.40 -25.40
N PRO A 522 -13.78 -14.18 -25.04
CA PRO A 522 -12.91 -15.24 -24.54
C PRO A 522 -13.40 -15.88 -23.23
N ILE A 523 -13.02 -17.13 -22.93
CA ILE A 523 -13.31 -17.73 -21.61
C ILE A 523 -12.60 -16.94 -20.50
N ILE A 524 -11.29 -16.74 -20.64
CA ILE A 524 -10.46 -15.94 -19.75
C ILE A 524 -9.94 -14.73 -20.53
N LYS A 525 -10.15 -13.55 -19.98
CA LYS A 525 -9.73 -12.28 -20.56
C LYS A 525 -9.00 -11.46 -19.49
N MET A 526 -7.76 -11.06 -19.75
CA MET A 526 -7.06 -10.17 -18.84
C MET A 526 -7.68 -8.76 -18.85
N SER A 527 -7.70 -8.10 -17.69
CA SER A 527 -8.32 -6.79 -17.51
C SER A 527 -7.55 -5.71 -18.28
N ALA A 528 -8.27 -4.72 -18.81
CA ALA A 528 -7.67 -3.49 -19.34
C ALA A 528 -7.14 -2.58 -18.22
N THR A 529 -7.60 -2.80 -16.99
CA THR A 529 -7.20 -2.10 -15.76
C THR A 529 -6.65 -3.14 -14.78
N PRO A 530 -5.34 -3.47 -14.87
CA PRO A 530 -4.71 -4.44 -13.97
C PRO A 530 -4.80 -4.00 -12.51
N ALA A 531 -4.83 -4.96 -11.59
CA ALA A 531 -4.74 -4.73 -10.14
C ALA A 531 -3.31 -4.75 -9.61
N ILE A 532 -2.34 -4.80 -10.52
CA ILE A 532 -0.93 -4.77 -10.20
C ILE A 532 -0.29 -3.56 -10.87
N GLU A 533 0.73 -3.02 -10.24
CA GLU A 533 1.50 -1.93 -10.84
C GLU A 533 2.35 -2.45 -12.00
N ALA A 534 2.50 -1.61 -13.02
CA ALA A 534 3.45 -1.89 -14.07
C ALA A 534 4.88 -1.71 -13.54
N ASN A 535 5.80 -2.56 -13.99
CA ASN A 535 7.23 -2.34 -13.78
C ASN A 535 7.71 -1.08 -14.53
N ALA A 536 9.00 -0.74 -14.36
CA ALA A 536 9.62 0.43 -14.97
C ALA A 536 9.48 0.50 -16.52
N ASP A 537 9.25 -0.64 -17.18
CA ASP A 537 9.08 -0.74 -18.64
C ASP A 537 7.61 -0.73 -19.09
N GLY A 538 6.68 -0.51 -18.16
CA GLY A 538 5.25 -0.45 -18.43
C GLY A 538 4.57 -1.81 -18.61
N TYR A 539 5.14 -2.88 -18.05
CA TYR A 539 4.58 -4.23 -18.08
C TYR A 539 4.05 -4.70 -16.72
N TYR A 540 2.93 -5.39 -16.73
CA TYR A 540 2.24 -5.92 -15.56
C TYR A 540 2.66 -7.37 -15.34
N VAL A 541 3.54 -7.63 -14.38
CA VAL A 541 4.13 -8.96 -14.15
C VAL A 541 3.24 -9.77 -13.21
N ILE A 542 2.72 -10.91 -13.67
CA ILE A 542 1.97 -11.86 -12.83
C ILE A 542 2.72 -13.18 -12.65
N PRO A 543 2.59 -13.81 -11.47
CA PRO A 543 3.33 -15.03 -11.15
C PRO A 543 2.90 -16.21 -12.03
N SER A 544 1.61 -16.51 -12.10
CA SER A 544 1.14 -17.63 -12.91
C SER A 544 -0.30 -17.48 -13.40
N ILE A 545 -0.62 -18.29 -14.41
CA ILE A 545 -1.99 -18.66 -14.76
C ILE A 545 -2.07 -20.18 -14.75
N ASP A 546 -2.94 -20.73 -13.92
CA ASP A 546 -3.03 -22.16 -13.64
C ASP A 546 -4.41 -22.70 -13.95
N ILE A 547 -4.52 -23.61 -14.91
CA ILE A 547 -5.77 -24.27 -15.29
C ILE A 547 -5.58 -25.78 -15.13
N LYS A 548 -6.24 -26.34 -14.11
CA LYS A 548 -5.94 -27.70 -13.64
C LYS A 548 -7.21 -28.53 -13.52
N GLN A 549 -7.19 -29.75 -14.07
CA GLN A 549 -8.23 -30.77 -13.88
C GLN A 549 -9.65 -30.31 -14.23
N VAL A 550 -9.84 -29.56 -15.33
CA VAL A 550 -11.16 -29.05 -15.72
C VAL A 550 -11.51 -29.44 -17.16
N ASN A 551 -12.80 -29.63 -17.46
CA ASN A 551 -13.30 -29.84 -18.82
C ASN A 551 -14.02 -28.58 -19.29
N VAL A 552 -13.51 -27.85 -20.27
CA VAL A 552 -14.16 -26.65 -20.81
C VAL A 552 -14.72 -26.96 -22.19
N VAL A 553 -16.03 -26.77 -22.38
CA VAL A 553 -16.73 -27.10 -23.62
C VAL A 553 -17.44 -25.91 -24.24
N GLY A 554 -17.58 -25.91 -25.56
CA GLY A 554 -18.29 -24.87 -26.31
C GLY A 554 -17.50 -23.57 -26.52
N VAL A 555 -16.16 -23.63 -26.53
CA VAL A 555 -15.34 -22.41 -26.68
C VAL A 555 -15.47 -21.85 -28.10
N ASN A 556 -16.22 -20.76 -28.26
CA ASN A 556 -16.51 -20.10 -29.55
C ASN A 556 -15.48 -19.05 -29.99
N LYS A 557 -14.61 -18.61 -29.08
CA LYS A 557 -13.59 -17.56 -29.28
C LYS A 557 -12.24 -18.03 -28.75
N GLN A 558 -11.46 -17.13 -28.16
CA GLN A 558 -10.23 -17.50 -27.47
C GLN A 558 -10.56 -18.21 -26.16
N PHE A 559 -9.74 -19.19 -25.77
CA PHE A 559 -9.76 -19.69 -24.40
C PHE A 559 -9.12 -18.66 -23.46
N PHE A 560 -8.01 -18.05 -23.89
CA PHE A 560 -7.29 -17.02 -23.15
C PHE A 560 -6.95 -15.82 -24.02
N TYR A 561 -7.09 -14.61 -23.48
CA TYR A 561 -6.76 -13.35 -24.18
C TYR A 561 -6.15 -12.28 -23.27
N CYS A 562 -4.93 -11.79 -23.58
CA CYS A 562 -4.25 -10.69 -22.86
C CYS A 562 -4.89 -9.30 -23.03
N ASN A 563 -5.89 -9.16 -23.90
CA ASN A 563 -6.67 -7.94 -24.05
C ASN A 563 -5.88 -6.69 -24.52
N LYS A 564 -4.80 -6.88 -25.29
CA LYS A 564 -3.88 -5.80 -25.72
C LYS A 564 -3.18 -5.10 -24.55
N THR A 565 -3.34 -5.60 -23.32
CA THR A 565 -2.66 -5.12 -22.13
C THR A 565 -1.31 -5.83 -21.97
N LYS A 566 -0.31 -5.10 -21.49
CA LYS A 566 1.09 -5.54 -21.36
C LYS A 566 1.34 -6.48 -20.18
N TYR A 567 0.60 -7.57 -20.07
CA TYR A 567 0.87 -8.59 -19.05
C TYR A 567 2.09 -9.43 -19.40
N LEU A 568 3.02 -9.58 -18.45
CA LEU A 568 4.08 -10.60 -18.49
C LEU A 568 3.73 -11.68 -17.50
N ILE A 569 3.53 -12.89 -18.00
CA ILE A 569 3.13 -14.04 -17.21
C ILE A 569 4.38 -14.89 -17.01
N ASN A 570 4.83 -15.11 -15.77
CA ASN A 570 6.02 -15.94 -15.58
C ASN A 570 5.70 -17.39 -15.99
N GLU A 571 4.62 -17.94 -15.45
CA GLU A 571 4.23 -19.34 -15.66
C GLU A 571 2.79 -19.44 -16.18
N PHE A 572 2.54 -20.27 -17.21
CA PHE A 572 1.19 -20.53 -17.69
C PHE A 572 1.02 -22.04 -17.84
N HIS A 573 0.19 -22.65 -16.99
CA HIS A 573 0.04 -24.11 -16.92
C HIS A 573 -1.38 -24.52 -17.28
N VAL A 574 -1.49 -25.44 -18.23
CA VAL A 574 -2.72 -26.19 -18.53
C VAL A 574 -2.40 -27.66 -18.27
N ASP A 575 -2.91 -28.19 -17.16
CA ASP A 575 -2.65 -29.57 -16.75
C ASP A 575 -3.93 -30.37 -16.55
N SER A 576 -3.94 -31.62 -17.00
CA SER A 576 -5.05 -32.56 -16.81
C SER A 576 -6.41 -32.00 -17.28
N THR A 577 -6.42 -31.16 -18.33
CA THR A 577 -7.54 -30.29 -18.71
C THR A 577 -8.04 -30.60 -20.12
N TYR A 578 -9.36 -30.69 -20.32
CA TYR A 578 -9.97 -30.86 -21.64
C TYR A 578 -10.52 -29.52 -22.13
N ILE A 579 -10.20 -29.10 -23.35
CA ILE A 579 -10.70 -27.88 -23.97
C ILE A 579 -11.31 -28.23 -25.33
N ASN A 580 -12.63 -28.20 -25.40
CA ASN A 580 -13.38 -28.30 -26.66
C ASN A 580 -13.59 -26.90 -27.24
N VAL A 581 -12.95 -26.64 -28.37
CA VAL A 581 -13.12 -25.44 -29.17
C VAL A 581 -14.05 -25.70 -30.35
N ASN A 582 -15.02 -24.82 -30.55
CA ASN A 582 -15.92 -24.89 -31.69
C ASN A 582 -15.20 -24.43 -32.98
N SER A 583 -15.83 -24.67 -34.14
CA SER A 583 -15.29 -24.19 -35.42
C SER A 583 -15.10 -22.67 -35.41
N GLY A 584 -13.96 -22.20 -35.90
CA GLY A 584 -13.66 -20.78 -35.90
C GLY A 584 -12.25 -20.49 -36.39
N ASN A 585 -11.85 -19.22 -36.29
CA ASN A 585 -10.51 -18.74 -36.68
C ASN A 585 -9.81 -17.92 -35.58
N SER A 586 -10.36 -17.92 -34.36
CA SER A 586 -9.77 -17.18 -33.23
C SER A 586 -8.55 -17.91 -32.68
N THR A 587 -7.53 -17.21 -32.20
CA THR A 587 -6.38 -17.90 -31.58
C THR A 587 -6.80 -18.48 -30.23
N ILE A 588 -6.48 -19.73 -29.91
CA ILE A 588 -6.93 -20.34 -28.64
C ILE A 588 -6.29 -19.62 -27.43
N PHE A 589 -4.96 -19.47 -27.43
CA PHE A 589 -4.21 -18.70 -26.45
C PHE A 589 -3.61 -17.44 -27.09
N ASP A 590 -4.28 -16.30 -26.90
CA ASP A 590 -3.92 -15.04 -27.55
C ASP A 590 -3.28 -14.06 -26.56
N PHE A 591 -1.96 -13.96 -26.60
CA PHE A 591 -1.17 -13.08 -25.75
C PHE A 591 -0.98 -11.68 -26.35
N ASN A 592 -1.84 -11.25 -27.27
CA ASN A 592 -1.75 -9.93 -27.88
C ASN A 592 -1.70 -8.81 -26.82
N GLY A 593 -0.61 -8.03 -26.83
CA GLY A 593 -0.30 -6.99 -25.85
C GLY A 593 0.75 -7.41 -24.82
N GLY A 594 0.82 -8.69 -24.48
CA GLY A 594 1.67 -9.25 -23.42
C GLY A 594 2.46 -10.49 -23.87
N GLY A 595 2.75 -11.40 -22.94
CA GLY A 595 3.45 -12.65 -23.23
C GLY A 595 3.72 -13.49 -21.99
N VAL A 596 4.16 -14.72 -22.20
CA VAL A 596 4.68 -15.60 -21.15
C VAL A 596 6.21 -15.53 -21.18
N VAL A 597 6.88 -15.30 -20.05
CA VAL A 597 8.33 -15.08 -20.00
C VAL A 597 9.12 -16.28 -19.46
N GLY A 598 8.54 -17.08 -18.56
CA GLY A 598 9.08 -18.36 -18.08
C GLY A 598 8.55 -19.51 -18.92
N MET A 599 7.75 -20.39 -18.33
CA MET A 599 7.20 -21.57 -19.03
C MET A 599 5.73 -21.42 -19.43
N PHE A 600 5.43 -21.74 -20.69
CA PHE A 600 4.06 -22.03 -21.16
C PHE A 600 3.95 -23.54 -21.32
N GLU A 601 3.15 -24.18 -20.47
CA GLU A 601 3.02 -25.62 -20.38
C GLU A 601 1.60 -26.10 -20.69
N ILE A 602 1.49 -27.08 -21.58
CA ILE A 602 0.30 -27.91 -21.78
C ILE A 602 0.72 -29.34 -21.47
N ASN A 603 0.23 -29.91 -20.37
CA ASN A 603 0.59 -31.24 -19.90
C ASN A 603 -0.67 -32.09 -19.65
N ASN A 604 -0.63 -33.39 -19.94
CA ASN A 604 -1.73 -34.33 -19.66
C ASN A 604 -3.11 -33.85 -20.14
N SER A 605 -3.16 -33.06 -21.21
CA SER A 605 -4.33 -32.26 -21.56
C SER A 605 -4.78 -32.50 -22.99
N THR A 606 -6.03 -32.17 -23.28
CA THR A 606 -6.60 -32.34 -24.62
C THR A 606 -7.23 -31.06 -25.11
N ILE A 607 -6.84 -30.63 -26.31
CA ILE A 607 -7.42 -29.49 -27.00
C ILE A 607 -7.95 -29.98 -28.35
N ALA A 608 -9.27 -29.96 -28.51
CA ALA A 608 -9.92 -30.59 -29.63
C ALA A 608 -11.02 -29.73 -30.25
N SER A 609 -11.19 -29.86 -31.55
CA SER A 609 -12.33 -29.33 -32.30
C SER A 609 -13.10 -30.49 -32.94
N PRO A 610 -13.90 -31.23 -32.15
CA PRO A 610 -14.51 -32.50 -32.54
C PRO A 610 -15.42 -32.38 -33.77
N ASP A 611 -16.33 -31.40 -33.72
CA ASP A 611 -17.44 -31.26 -34.67
C ASP A 611 -16.99 -30.72 -36.03
N SER A 612 -16.02 -29.81 -36.06
CA SER A 612 -15.59 -29.13 -37.27
C SER A 612 -14.21 -28.53 -37.06
N ALA A 613 -13.41 -28.38 -38.12
CA ALA A 613 -12.02 -27.97 -37.94
C ALA A 613 -11.89 -26.52 -37.44
N HIS A 614 -11.05 -26.31 -36.42
CA HIS A 614 -10.68 -24.99 -35.95
C HIS A 614 -9.48 -24.46 -36.75
N THR A 615 -9.68 -23.36 -37.46
CA THR A 615 -8.71 -22.74 -38.38
C THR A 615 -7.97 -21.56 -37.75
N GLY A 616 -8.16 -21.32 -36.45
CA GLY A 616 -7.39 -20.35 -35.67
C GLY A 616 -6.13 -20.98 -35.09
N GLN A 617 -5.15 -20.15 -34.75
CA GLN A 617 -3.87 -20.60 -34.25
C GLN A 617 -3.99 -21.13 -32.81
N LEU A 618 -3.09 -22.01 -32.38
CA LEU A 618 -3.02 -22.46 -30.99
C LEU A 618 -2.56 -21.32 -30.09
N PHE A 619 -1.48 -20.62 -30.48
CA PHE A 619 -0.83 -19.60 -29.67
C PHE A 619 -0.40 -18.40 -30.53
N SER A 620 -0.49 -17.18 -30.00
CA SER A 620 -0.05 -15.97 -30.70
C SER A 620 0.40 -14.87 -29.75
N THR A 621 1.36 -14.04 -30.21
CA THR A 621 1.78 -12.80 -29.52
C THR A 621 1.42 -11.51 -30.26
N GLN A 622 0.93 -11.58 -31.51
CA GLN A 622 0.44 -10.54 -32.48
C GLN A 622 1.04 -9.11 -32.54
N SER A 623 1.59 -8.54 -31.49
CA SER A 623 2.20 -7.21 -31.52
C SER A 623 3.59 -7.29 -32.14
N SER A 624 3.90 -6.34 -33.03
CA SER A 624 5.26 -6.03 -33.50
C SER A 624 6.15 -5.45 -32.38
N GLN A 625 5.65 -5.42 -31.14
CA GLN A 625 6.42 -5.05 -29.98
C GLN A 625 7.27 -6.25 -29.58
N LYS A 626 8.58 -6.08 -29.68
CA LYS A 626 9.54 -6.85 -28.89
C LYS A 626 8.98 -6.85 -27.47
N VAL A 627 8.54 -7.99 -26.95
CA VAL A 627 8.26 -8.11 -25.52
C VAL A 627 9.64 -7.93 -24.87
N VAL A 628 9.97 -6.66 -24.62
CA VAL A 628 11.18 -6.09 -24.00
C VAL A 628 12.45 -6.92 -24.15
N ASP A 629 13.30 -6.56 -25.13
CA ASP A 629 14.70 -6.96 -25.31
C ASP A 629 15.09 -8.44 -25.09
N GLU A 630 16.09 -8.92 -25.82
CA GLU A 630 16.63 -10.28 -25.66
C GLU A 630 17.00 -10.61 -24.19
N ALA A 631 17.21 -9.59 -23.35
CA ALA A 631 17.55 -9.69 -21.93
C ALA A 631 16.40 -10.13 -20.99
N LYS A 632 15.12 -10.01 -21.36
CA LYS A 632 13.99 -10.40 -20.46
C LYS A 632 13.23 -11.65 -20.91
N LEU A 633 13.51 -12.16 -22.10
CA LEU A 633 12.97 -13.41 -22.64
C LEU A 633 14.00 -14.56 -22.61
N SER A 634 15.18 -14.35 -22.02
CA SER A 634 16.22 -15.37 -21.92
C SER A 634 15.70 -16.57 -21.11
N GLY A 635 15.52 -17.73 -21.76
CA GLY A 635 15.11 -18.97 -21.09
C GLY A 635 13.61 -19.31 -21.18
N LYS A 636 12.85 -18.67 -22.07
CA LYS A 636 11.44 -18.99 -22.27
C LYS A 636 11.29 -20.44 -22.74
N THR A 637 10.44 -21.22 -22.07
CA THR A 637 10.15 -22.61 -22.45
C THR A 637 8.69 -22.75 -22.90
N ILE A 638 8.47 -23.41 -24.03
CA ILE A 638 7.16 -23.90 -24.45
C ILE A 638 7.18 -25.43 -24.30
N SER A 639 6.49 -25.92 -23.28
CA SER A 639 6.39 -27.34 -22.92
C SER A 639 5.03 -27.86 -23.37
N ILE A 640 5.01 -28.86 -24.24
CA ILE A 640 3.81 -29.59 -24.62
C ILE A 640 4.11 -31.06 -24.40
N GLN A 641 3.49 -31.68 -23.41
CA GLN A 641 3.82 -33.04 -23.00
C GLN A 641 2.57 -33.87 -22.74
N ASN A 642 2.62 -35.16 -23.07
CA ASN A 642 1.56 -36.12 -22.79
C ASN A 642 0.16 -35.59 -23.15
N SER A 643 0.02 -34.87 -24.25
CA SER A 643 -1.20 -34.11 -24.57
C SER A 643 -1.74 -34.44 -25.95
N THR A 644 -3.06 -34.30 -26.14
CA THR A 644 -3.75 -34.62 -27.39
C THR A 644 -4.31 -33.36 -28.06
N PHE A 645 -4.03 -33.20 -29.36
CA PHE A 645 -4.54 -32.12 -30.19
C PHE A 645 -5.29 -32.71 -31.38
N TYR A 646 -6.53 -32.26 -31.60
CA TYR A 646 -7.37 -32.71 -32.72
C TYR A 646 -8.02 -31.56 -33.46
N LYS A 647 -7.74 -31.43 -34.77
CA LYS A 647 -8.32 -30.41 -35.65
C LYS A 647 -8.07 -28.96 -35.19
N ILE A 648 -6.91 -28.73 -34.56
CA ILE A 648 -6.48 -27.42 -34.08
C ILE A 648 -5.53 -26.75 -35.06
N ALA A 649 -5.77 -25.47 -35.39
CA ALA A 649 -4.99 -24.74 -36.38
C ALA A 649 -4.95 -25.45 -37.75
N TYR A 650 -6.04 -26.15 -38.09
CA TYR A 650 -6.12 -26.98 -39.28
C TYR A 650 -5.92 -26.15 -40.56
N GLY A 651 -4.94 -26.52 -41.38
CA GLY A 651 -4.58 -25.85 -42.62
C GLY A 651 -3.84 -24.51 -42.46
N VAL A 652 -3.56 -24.07 -41.23
CA VAL A 652 -2.87 -22.80 -40.94
C VAL A 652 -1.61 -23.01 -40.09
N LYS A 653 -0.86 -21.94 -39.81
CA LYS A 653 0.31 -22.03 -38.93
C LYS A 653 -0.13 -22.26 -37.48
N THR A 654 0.48 -23.23 -36.79
CA THR A 654 0.18 -23.57 -35.39
C THR A 654 0.28 -22.37 -34.46
N CYS A 655 1.32 -21.54 -34.62
CA CYS A 655 1.51 -20.33 -33.83
C CYS A 655 1.78 -19.10 -34.72
N ALA A 656 1.52 -17.90 -34.18
CA ALA A 656 2.00 -16.64 -34.74
C ALA A 656 3.02 -15.98 -33.82
N LEU A 657 4.28 -16.37 -33.99
CA LEU A 657 5.44 -15.65 -33.49
C LEU A 657 5.98 -14.74 -34.60
N ARG A 658 6.13 -13.44 -34.34
CA ARG A 658 6.53 -12.42 -35.34
C ARG A 658 7.98 -11.93 -35.14
N GLN A 659 8.93 -12.83 -34.84
CA GLN A 659 10.34 -12.46 -34.59
C GLN A 659 11.33 -13.35 -35.36
N ASN A 660 12.44 -12.78 -35.83
CA ASN A 660 13.56 -13.53 -36.43
C ASN A 660 14.61 -13.86 -35.33
N ASN A 661 15.43 -14.90 -35.51
CA ASN A 661 16.53 -15.30 -34.59
C ASN A 661 16.08 -15.60 -33.14
N GLN A 662 15.26 -16.64 -32.95
CA GLN A 662 14.63 -16.96 -31.66
C GLN A 662 15.51 -17.89 -30.79
N THR A 663 16.81 -17.61 -30.62
CA THR A 663 17.75 -18.49 -29.86
C THR A 663 17.50 -18.53 -28.34
N TRP A 664 16.66 -17.61 -27.84
CA TRP A 664 16.26 -17.51 -26.43
C TRP A 664 15.07 -18.40 -26.06
N LEU A 665 14.45 -19.04 -27.06
CA LEU A 665 13.27 -19.89 -26.91
C LEU A 665 13.67 -21.36 -26.92
N SER A 666 13.09 -22.15 -26.00
CA SER A 666 13.21 -23.60 -25.95
C SER A 666 11.84 -24.27 -26.12
N PHE A 667 11.78 -25.31 -26.95
CA PHE A 667 10.60 -26.15 -27.12
C PHE A 667 10.87 -27.54 -26.53
N ILE A 668 9.99 -27.98 -25.63
CA ILE A 668 9.91 -29.35 -25.14
C ILE A 668 8.60 -29.92 -25.67
N VAL A 669 8.67 -30.87 -26.60
CA VAL A 669 7.48 -31.47 -27.22
C VAL A 669 7.60 -32.98 -27.12
N LYS A 670 6.97 -33.58 -26.10
CA LYS A 670 7.15 -35.02 -25.81
C LYS A 670 5.86 -35.79 -25.66
N ARG A 671 5.82 -37.00 -26.23
CA ARG A 671 4.73 -37.97 -26.01
C ARG A 671 3.34 -37.42 -26.31
N ASN A 672 3.25 -36.53 -27.29
CA ASN A 672 1.98 -35.92 -27.68
C ASN A 672 1.32 -36.64 -28.84
N ASN A 673 0.02 -36.37 -28.96
CA ASN A 673 -0.84 -36.94 -29.95
C ASN A 673 -1.44 -35.84 -30.81
N VAL A 674 -0.95 -35.67 -32.03
CA VAL A 674 -1.27 -34.50 -32.87
C VAL A 674 -1.95 -34.95 -34.15
N VAL A 675 -3.22 -34.57 -34.33
CA VAL A 675 -4.02 -35.03 -35.47
C VAL A 675 -4.75 -33.90 -36.16
N ASN A 676 -4.56 -33.80 -37.47
CA ASN A 676 -5.16 -32.74 -38.30
C ASN A 676 -4.86 -31.36 -37.70
N CYS A 677 -3.62 -31.14 -37.29
CA CYS A 677 -3.21 -29.89 -36.67
C CYS A 677 -2.15 -29.17 -37.51
N GLY A 678 -2.23 -27.84 -37.52
CA GLY A 678 -1.37 -27.02 -38.37
C GLY A 678 -1.59 -27.28 -39.87
N LYS A 679 -0.56 -27.01 -40.68
CA LYS A 679 -0.46 -27.54 -42.04
C LYS A 679 0.18 -28.94 -41.99
N LYS A 680 -0.10 -29.78 -42.99
CA LYS A 680 0.53 -31.10 -43.14
C LYS A 680 2.06 -30.99 -42.99
N GLY A 681 2.66 -31.78 -42.11
CA GLY A 681 4.10 -31.76 -41.81
C GLY A 681 4.60 -30.56 -40.99
N GLN A 682 3.76 -29.58 -40.67
CA GLN A 682 4.25 -28.29 -40.15
C GLN A 682 3.72 -27.96 -38.76
N PHE A 683 3.32 -28.94 -37.95
CA PHE A 683 2.89 -28.67 -36.58
C PHE A 683 4.03 -28.04 -35.77
N LEU A 684 5.19 -28.71 -35.67
CA LEU A 684 6.39 -28.24 -34.96
C LEU A 684 6.96 -26.96 -35.61
N ARG A 685 7.16 -26.96 -36.93
CA ARG A 685 7.62 -25.76 -37.67
C ARG A 685 6.69 -24.57 -37.48
N GLY A 686 5.40 -24.83 -37.36
CA GLY A 686 4.36 -23.85 -37.07
C GLY A 686 4.44 -23.27 -35.66
N LEU A 687 4.97 -24.01 -34.67
CA LEU A 687 5.21 -23.49 -33.32
C LEU A 687 6.21 -22.33 -33.34
N ASN A 688 7.23 -22.41 -34.21
CA ASN A 688 8.23 -21.35 -34.41
C ASN A 688 7.73 -20.13 -35.23
N GLY A 689 6.45 -20.11 -35.65
CA GLY A 689 5.87 -18.99 -36.41
C GLY A 689 6.32 -18.85 -37.88
N GLY A 690 7.34 -19.61 -38.31
CA GLY A 690 7.79 -19.70 -39.70
C GLY A 690 8.56 -18.48 -40.22
N THR A 691 9.39 -17.86 -39.39
CA THR A 691 10.34 -16.79 -39.75
C THR A 691 11.77 -17.34 -39.90
N GLY A 692 12.58 -16.78 -40.81
CA GLY A 692 13.96 -17.23 -41.04
C GLY A 692 14.96 -16.65 -40.02
N GLY A 693 16.00 -17.41 -39.66
CA GLY A 693 17.04 -16.98 -38.72
C GLY A 693 17.70 -18.13 -37.94
N ALA A 694 18.52 -17.81 -36.94
CA ALA A 694 19.07 -18.78 -35.98
C ALA A 694 17.94 -19.46 -35.18
N ALA A 695 18.05 -20.78 -34.99
CA ALA A 695 16.98 -21.63 -34.51
C ALA A 695 16.85 -21.64 -32.96
N PRO A 696 15.64 -21.81 -32.42
CA PRO A 696 15.43 -22.14 -31.00
C PRO A 696 15.99 -23.53 -30.67
N THR A 697 16.12 -23.85 -29.38
CA THR A 697 16.45 -25.22 -28.93
C THR A 697 15.21 -26.10 -28.96
N TRP A 698 15.37 -27.36 -29.39
CA TRP A 698 14.29 -28.33 -29.52
C TRP A 698 14.61 -29.61 -28.78
N ASP A 699 13.66 -30.09 -27.98
CA ASP A 699 13.65 -31.41 -27.37
C ASP A 699 12.35 -32.10 -27.76
N VAL A 700 12.40 -32.91 -28.83
CA VAL A 700 11.24 -33.52 -29.47
C VAL A 700 11.38 -35.04 -29.44
N GLU A 701 10.49 -35.71 -28.70
CA GLU A 701 10.61 -37.15 -28.45
C GLU A 701 9.24 -37.84 -28.34
N GLY A 702 9.07 -39.00 -28.99
CA GLY A 702 7.94 -39.89 -28.68
C GLY A 702 6.57 -39.40 -29.11
N ASN A 703 6.47 -38.45 -30.06
CA ASN A 703 5.18 -37.90 -30.50
C ASN A 703 4.59 -38.67 -31.68
N ALA A 704 3.26 -38.62 -31.84
CA ALA A 704 2.56 -39.12 -33.02
C ALA A 704 1.91 -37.98 -33.80
N PHE A 705 2.11 -37.97 -35.12
CA PHE A 705 1.59 -36.95 -36.02
C PHE A 705 0.78 -37.60 -37.14
N THR A 706 -0.53 -37.35 -37.17
CA THR A 706 -1.42 -37.81 -38.24
C THR A 706 -2.06 -36.62 -38.94
N TYR A 707 -2.16 -36.66 -40.26
CA TYR A 707 -2.84 -35.63 -41.03
C TYR A 707 -3.71 -36.27 -42.12
N ASN A 708 -5.00 -35.95 -42.13
CA ASN A 708 -6.03 -36.50 -43.02
C ASN A 708 -6.04 -38.03 -43.12
N GLY A 709 -5.79 -38.72 -42.00
CA GLY A 709 -5.76 -40.18 -41.95
C GLY A 709 -4.47 -40.79 -42.53
N GLU A 710 -3.43 -39.98 -42.72
CA GLU A 710 -2.09 -40.42 -43.10
C GLU A 710 -1.11 -40.13 -41.97
N ASP A 711 -0.14 -41.02 -41.77
CA ASP A 711 1.03 -40.76 -40.94
C ASP A 711 1.90 -39.67 -41.60
N VAL A 712 2.51 -38.81 -40.78
CA VAL A 712 3.39 -37.74 -41.25
C VAL A 712 4.83 -38.20 -41.10
N SER A 713 5.61 -38.18 -42.20
CA SER A 713 7.00 -38.65 -42.17
C SER A 713 7.89 -37.72 -41.33
N ASP A 714 9.00 -38.24 -40.81
CA ASP A 714 9.91 -37.39 -40.01
C ASP A 714 10.57 -36.33 -40.90
N GLU A 715 10.80 -36.62 -42.19
CA GLU A 715 11.31 -35.63 -43.15
C GLU A 715 10.31 -34.49 -43.39
N GLU A 716 9.01 -34.79 -43.44
CA GLU A 716 7.97 -33.76 -43.56
C GLU A 716 7.91 -32.85 -42.32
N ILE A 717 8.22 -33.40 -41.14
CA ILE A 717 8.24 -32.71 -39.85
C ILE A 717 9.49 -31.84 -39.69
N ASP A 718 10.66 -32.39 -40.00
CA ASP A 718 11.98 -31.77 -39.74
C ASP A 718 12.38 -30.76 -40.83
N GLY A 719 12.08 -31.06 -42.10
CA GLY A 719 12.16 -30.08 -43.19
C GLY A 719 13.55 -29.51 -43.52
N ASP A 720 14.62 -30.31 -43.34
CA ASP A 720 15.97 -30.16 -43.95
C ASP A 720 17.08 -29.43 -43.14
N LYS A 721 17.20 -29.59 -41.80
CA LYS A 721 18.41 -29.21 -41.03
C LYS A 721 18.63 -30.05 -39.77
N ASP A 722 19.71 -30.85 -39.76
CA ASP A 722 20.44 -31.44 -38.64
C ASP A 722 19.70 -31.51 -37.27
N GLU A 723 19.02 -32.65 -37.05
CA GLU A 723 18.60 -33.30 -35.80
C GLU A 723 17.98 -32.45 -34.66
N PRO A 724 16.65 -32.59 -34.44
CA PRO A 724 16.16 -32.74 -33.06
C PRO A 724 14.95 -33.69 -32.88
N VAL A 725 14.43 -34.30 -33.94
CA VAL A 725 13.23 -35.17 -33.88
C VAL A 725 13.66 -36.62 -33.72
N ARG A 726 13.42 -37.22 -32.54
CA ARG A 726 13.83 -38.59 -32.23
C ARG A 726 12.63 -39.43 -31.77
N ASP A 727 12.64 -40.71 -32.11
CA ASP A 727 11.71 -41.73 -31.60
C ASP A 727 10.21 -41.36 -31.74
N ASN A 728 9.80 -40.65 -32.79
CA ASN A 728 8.39 -40.42 -33.07
C ASN A 728 7.67 -41.75 -33.34
N VAL A 729 6.41 -41.82 -32.89
CA VAL A 729 5.57 -42.99 -33.08
C VAL A 729 4.96 -42.96 -34.47
N LYS A 730 5.36 -43.90 -35.34
CA LYS A 730 4.83 -44.02 -36.70
C LYS A 730 3.49 -44.75 -36.73
N GLY A 731 2.45 -44.08 -37.22
CA GLY A 731 1.13 -44.68 -37.39
C GLY A 731 0.00 -43.69 -37.66
N ILE A 732 -1.11 -44.23 -38.15
CA ILE A 732 -2.33 -43.51 -38.46
C ILE A 732 -3.26 -43.56 -37.25
N MET A 733 -3.59 -42.39 -36.72
CA MET A 733 -4.67 -42.26 -35.76
C MET A 733 -6.02 -42.04 -36.39
N LEU A 734 -6.99 -42.86 -35.97
CA LEU A 734 -8.39 -42.75 -36.33
C LEU A 734 -9.19 -42.44 -35.07
N PHE A 735 -9.81 -41.25 -35.01
CA PHE A 735 -10.80 -40.95 -33.96
C PHE A 735 -12.13 -41.60 -34.33
N ALA A 736 -12.63 -42.49 -33.48
CA ALA A 736 -13.99 -43.00 -33.57
C ALA A 736 -14.91 -42.07 -32.78
N ASP A 737 -15.73 -41.31 -33.52
CA ASP A 737 -16.88 -40.51 -33.08
C ASP A 737 -16.69 -39.56 -31.88
N PRO A 738 -16.35 -38.27 -32.13
CA PRO A 738 -16.15 -37.26 -31.10
C PRO A 738 -17.43 -36.72 -30.44
N ALA A 739 -18.64 -37.08 -30.92
CA ALA A 739 -19.88 -36.37 -30.59
C ALA A 739 -20.37 -36.54 -29.13
N ASN A 740 -19.83 -37.51 -28.38
CA ASN A 740 -20.28 -37.83 -27.01
C ASN A 740 -19.27 -37.52 -25.91
N GLY A 741 -18.21 -36.75 -26.20
CA GLY A 741 -17.18 -36.40 -25.19
C GLY A 741 -16.33 -37.59 -24.70
N LEU A 742 -16.44 -38.75 -25.37
CA LEU A 742 -15.60 -39.93 -25.18
C LEU A 742 -14.69 -40.04 -26.41
N PHE A 743 -13.41 -39.66 -26.30
CA PHE A 743 -12.46 -39.88 -27.40
C PHE A 743 -11.95 -41.32 -27.31
N TYR A 744 -12.45 -42.19 -28.18
CA TYR A 744 -11.83 -43.48 -28.45
C TYR A 744 -10.98 -43.33 -29.72
N GLY A 745 -9.65 -43.32 -29.57
CA GLY A 745 -8.71 -43.29 -30.69
C GLY A 745 -8.27 -44.70 -31.05
N ASN A 746 -8.64 -45.20 -32.23
CA ASN A 746 -8.02 -46.39 -32.81
C ASN A 746 -6.68 -45.97 -33.43
N PHE A 747 -5.55 -46.47 -32.90
CA PHE A 747 -4.21 -46.21 -33.45
C PHE A 747 -3.79 -47.39 -34.36
N GLN A 748 -3.56 -47.14 -35.65
CA GLN A 748 -2.97 -48.11 -36.58
C GLN A 748 -1.47 -47.81 -36.74
N LEU A 749 -0.60 -48.58 -36.05
CA LEU A 749 0.86 -48.44 -36.16
C LEU A 749 1.39 -48.93 -37.51
N ASP A 750 2.49 -48.33 -37.99
CA ASP A 750 3.27 -48.89 -39.11
C ASP A 750 3.88 -50.25 -38.71
N ALA A 751 3.90 -51.20 -39.64
CA ALA A 751 4.33 -52.59 -39.45
C ALA A 751 5.82 -52.74 -39.04
N THR A 752 6.59 -51.65 -39.07
CA THR A 752 8.02 -51.59 -38.74
C THR A 752 8.31 -51.21 -37.28
N MET A 753 7.31 -50.72 -36.52
CA MET A 753 7.46 -50.35 -35.12
C MET A 753 7.09 -51.52 -34.20
N ALA A 754 8.06 -52.06 -33.45
CA ALA A 754 7.86 -53.24 -32.57
C ALA A 754 7.09 -52.93 -31.26
N SER A 755 6.95 -51.65 -30.87
CA SER A 755 6.12 -51.18 -29.74
C SER A 755 6.00 -49.65 -29.74
N ALA A 756 4.84 -49.10 -29.36
CA ALA A 756 4.66 -47.67 -29.06
C ALA A 756 4.94 -47.39 -27.55
N PRO A 757 5.32 -46.16 -27.15
CA PRO A 757 5.51 -45.79 -25.74
C PRO A 757 4.22 -46.00 -24.92
N ALA A 758 4.39 -46.45 -23.65
CA ALA A 758 3.30 -46.87 -22.75
C ALA A 758 2.25 -45.79 -22.44
N THR A 759 2.58 -44.53 -22.68
CA THR A 759 1.70 -43.36 -22.54
C THR A 759 1.97 -42.41 -23.72
N LEU A 760 0.97 -42.23 -24.59
CA LEU A 760 1.02 -41.32 -25.73
C LEU A 760 -0.25 -40.47 -25.72
N GLY A 761 -0.08 -39.15 -25.76
CA GLY A 761 -1.17 -38.20 -25.60
C GLY A 761 -1.71 -38.13 -24.17
N ASP A 762 -2.86 -37.49 -24.04
CA ASP A 762 -3.55 -37.30 -22.76
C ASP A 762 -3.93 -38.65 -22.13
N PRO A 763 -3.45 -38.94 -20.90
CA PRO A 763 -3.72 -40.20 -20.21
C PRO A 763 -5.22 -40.50 -20.00
N ARG A 764 -6.10 -39.50 -20.02
CA ARG A 764 -7.54 -39.69 -19.81
C ARG A 764 -8.23 -40.49 -20.92
N TRP A 765 -7.60 -40.60 -22.10
CA TRP A 765 -8.13 -41.39 -23.22
C TRP A 765 -7.63 -42.83 -23.26
N SER A 766 -6.84 -43.27 -22.27
CA SER A 766 -6.31 -44.64 -22.23
C SER A 766 -7.36 -45.66 -21.77
N GLU A 767 -8.46 -45.79 -22.50
CA GLU A 767 -9.25 -47.03 -22.55
C GLU A 767 -9.61 -47.32 -24.01
N SER A 768 -9.01 -48.38 -24.57
CA SER A 768 -9.24 -48.97 -25.90
C SER A 768 -8.32 -48.50 -27.05
N ILE A 769 -7.07 -49.00 -27.04
CA ILE A 769 -6.29 -49.18 -28.27
C ILE A 769 -6.57 -50.60 -28.78
N ILE A 770 -7.22 -50.75 -29.94
CA ILE A 770 -7.41 -52.05 -30.60
C ILE A 770 -6.18 -52.34 -31.46
N TYR A 771 -5.48 -53.42 -31.13
CA TYR A 771 -4.32 -53.87 -31.85
C TYR A 771 -4.55 -55.24 -32.49
N THR A 772 -4.22 -55.38 -33.77
CA THR A 772 -4.40 -56.66 -34.47
C THR A 772 -3.27 -57.67 -34.21
N TYR A 773 -2.19 -57.29 -33.52
CA TYR A 773 -1.32 -58.19 -32.76
C TYR A 773 -0.57 -57.37 -31.69
N LEU A 774 -1.21 -57.05 -30.55
CA LEU A 774 -0.48 -56.59 -29.36
C LEU A 774 -0.91 -57.31 -28.09
N PRO A 775 -0.04 -57.25 -27.07
CA PRO A 775 -0.31 -57.77 -25.76
C PRO A 775 -1.41 -56.97 -25.03
N ALA A 776 -2.50 -57.66 -24.66
CA ALA A 776 -3.67 -57.10 -24.01
C ALA A 776 -3.42 -56.85 -22.52
N ASN A 777 -3.72 -55.65 -22.04
CA ASN A 777 -3.86 -55.39 -20.62
C ASN A 777 -5.16 -56.02 -20.13
N ILE A 778 -5.10 -56.82 -19.07
CA ILE A 778 -6.26 -57.50 -18.50
C ILE A 778 -6.69 -56.75 -17.24
N ALA A 779 -7.94 -56.31 -17.18
CA ALA A 779 -8.56 -55.84 -15.94
C ALA A 779 -9.63 -56.85 -15.51
N LEU A 780 -9.45 -57.49 -14.36
CA LEU A 780 -10.43 -58.39 -13.77
C LEU A 780 -11.12 -57.69 -12.60
N THR A 781 -12.45 -57.74 -12.58
CA THR A 781 -13.24 -57.43 -11.39
C THR A 781 -13.80 -58.74 -10.85
N LEU A 782 -13.33 -59.15 -9.67
CA LEU A 782 -13.65 -60.45 -9.09
C LEU A 782 -14.64 -60.33 -7.94
N GLU A 783 -15.74 -61.05 -8.01
CA GLU A 783 -16.66 -61.25 -6.89
C GLU A 783 -16.02 -62.12 -5.80
N SER A 784 -16.49 -62.00 -4.55
CA SER A 784 -16.02 -62.82 -3.43
C SER A 784 -16.22 -64.32 -3.68
N GLY A 785 -15.31 -65.14 -3.16
CA GLY A 785 -15.31 -66.61 -3.26
C GLY A 785 -14.57 -67.18 -4.47
N LYS A 786 -13.93 -66.35 -5.30
CA LYS A 786 -13.19 -66.82 -6.49
C LYS A 786 -11.74 -67.19 -6.17
N ASP A 787 -11.19 -68.08 -6.98
CA ASP A 787 -9.74 -68.30 -7.05
C ASP A 787 -9.12 -67.29 -8.02
N ILE A 788 -8.20 -66.46 -7.52
CA ILE A 788 -7.61 -65.36 -8.29
C ILE A 788 -6.73 -65.91 -9.41
N SER A 789 -5.87 -66.89 -9.10
CA SER A 789 -4.95 -67.47 -10.08
C SER A 789 -5.68 -68.15 -11.24
N LYS A 790 -6.78 -68.84 -10.94
CA LYS A 790 -7.62 -69.46 -11.97
C LYS A 790 -8.34 -68.42 -12.82
N ALA A 791 -8.90 -67.38 -12.21
CA ALA A 791 -9.58 -66.31 -12.94
C ALA A 791 -8.61 -65.57 -13.89
N VAL A 792 -7.39 -65.29 -13.42
CA VAL A 792 -6.32 -64.72 -14.25
C VAL A 792 -5.94 -65.69 -15.37
N ALA A 793 -5.69 -66.96 -15.08
CA ALA A 793 -5.29 -67.95 -16.08
C ALA A 793 -6.37 -68.19 -17.16
N ASP A 794 -7.65 -68.31 -16.77
CA ASP A 794 -8.77 -68.49 -17.69
C ASP A 794 -8.92 -67.27 -18.61
N THR A 795 -8.72 -66.06 -18.07
CA THR A 795 -8.77 -64.82 -18.85
C THR A 795 -7.56 -64.74 -19.79
N VAL A 796 -6.34 -64.95 -19.30
CA VAL A 796 -5.12 -64.99 -20.12
C VAL A 796 -5.25 -66.01 -21.25
N LYS A 797 -5.78 -67.21 -20.96
CA LYS A 797 -6.04 -68.26 -21.95
C LYS A 797 -7.05 -67.81 -23.01
N THR A 798 -8.16 -67.19 -22.62
CA THR A 798 -9.17 -66.66 -23.56
C THR A 798 -8.55 -65.64 -24.52
N PHE A 799 -7.69 -64.75 -24.01
CA PHE A 799 -6.98 -63.77 -24.83
C PHE A 799 -5.95 -64.44 -25.76
N THR A 800 -5.22 -65.43 -25.25
CA THR A 800 -4.21 -66.18 -26.01
C THR A 800 -4.84 -67.00 -27.13
N GLU A 801 -5.96 -67.69 -26.87
CA GLU A 801 -6.73 -68.45 -27.88
C GLU A 801 -7.37 -67.54 -28.93
N ALA A 802 -7.66 -66.28 -28.58
CA ALA A 802 -8.09 -65.24 -29.51
C ALA A 802 -6.92 -64.60 -30.31
N GLY A 803 -5.71 -65.17 -30.23
CA GLY A 803 -4.52 -64.69 -30.94
C GLY A 803 -3.88 -63.42 -30.35
N LYS A 804 -4.25 -63.03 -29.12
CA LYS A 804 -3.72 -61.85 -28.43
C LYS A 804 -2.58 -62.25 -27.50
N VAL A 805 -1.53 -61.46 -27.45
CA VAL A 805 -0.51 -61.58 -26.38
C VAL A 805 -1.11 -60.94 -25.11
N VAL A 806 -0.54 -61.10 -23.91
CA VAL A 806 -1.01 -60.40 -22.68
C VAL A 806 0.11 -59.47 -22.18
N ASN A 807 -0.23 -58.30 -21.63
CA ASN A 807 0.71 -57.29 -21.12
C ASN A 807 0.53 -57.09 -19.60
N ASN A 808 -0.09 -55.98 -19.17
CA ASN A 808 -0.31 -55.68 -17.76
C ASN A 808 -1.57 -56.36 -17.21
N ILE A 809 -1.58 -56.72 -15.93
CA ILE A 809 -2.73 -57.36 -15.28
C ILE A 809 -3.16 -56.52 -14.07
N THR A 810 -4.39 -56.03 -14.10
CA THR A 810 -5.06 -55.35 -12.97
C THR A 810 -6.15 -56.25 -12.41
N ILE A 811 -6.11 -56.48 -11.09
CA ILE A 811 -7.06 -57.33 -10.36
C ILE A 811 -7.77 -56.45 -9.33
N ASN A 812 -9.05 -56.18 -9.56
CA ASN A 812 -9.93 -55.45 -8.67
C ASN A 812 -10.74 -56.45 -7.86
N LEU A 813 -10.45 -56.52 -6.56
CA LEU A 813 -11.20 -57.36 -5.62
C LEU A 813 -12.38 -56.57 -5.05
N ALA A 814 -13.49 -57.27 -4.85
CA ALA A 814 -14.64 -56.73 -4.15
C ALA A 814 -14.24 -56.34 -2.73
N LYS A 815 -14.83 -55.24 -2.24
CA LYS A 815 -14.59 -54.73 -0.88
C LYS A 815 -14.82 -55.84 0.15
N GLU A 816 -13.83 -56.06 1.02
CA GLU A 816 -13.84 -57.08 2.09
C GLU A 816 -14.12 -58.52 1.59
N GLY A 817 -13.89 -58.81 0.30
CA GLY A 817 -14.12 -60.14 -0.28
C GLY A 817 -13.13 -61.20 0.23
N SER A 818 -13.52 -62.47 0.13
CA SER A 818 -12.67 -63.62 0.49
C SER A 818 -12.28 -64.40 -0.77
N TYR A 819 -11.00 -64.70 -0.94
CA TYR A 819 -10.45 -65.30 -2.15
C TYR A 819 -9.47 -66.41 -1.82
N THR A 820 -9.20 -67.28 -2.79
CA THR A 820 -8.14 -68.30 -2.71
C THR A 820 -7.15 -68.10 -3.85
N VAL A 821 -5.95 -68.69 -3.72
CA VAL A 821 -4.95 -68.75 -4.79
C VAL A 821 -4.36 -70.16 -4.83
N SER A 822 -4.56 -70.88 -5.93
CA SER A 822 -4.10 -72.27 -6.08
C SER A 822 -2.85 -72.42 -6.97
N ALA A 823 -2.49 -71.38 -7.73
CA ALA A 823 -1.27 -71.31 -8.55
C ALA A 823 -0.67 -69.88 -8.56
N SER A 824 0.56 -69.73 -9.07
CA SER A 824 1.18 -68.40 -9.21
C SER A 824 0.40 -67.50 -10.16
N ILE A 825 0.20 -66.24 -9.76
CA ILE A 825 -0.28 -65.19 -10.65
C ILE A 825 0.88 -64.83 -11.59
N THR A 826 0.91 -65.45 -12.76
CA THR A 826 1.98 -65.26 -13.74
C THR A 826 1.67 -64.06 -14.62
N THR A 827 2.58 -63.09 -14.67
CA THR A 827 2.40 -61.85 -15.45
C THR A 827 3.57 -61.62 -16.41
N PRO A 828 3.31 -61.27 -17.69
CA PRO A 828 4.36 -60.95 -18.65
C PRO A 828 4.91 -59.52 -18.48
N ALA A 829 4.15 -58.61 -17.85
CA ALA A 829 4.55 -57.24 -17.58
C ALA A 829 4.01 -56.75 -16.21
N SER A 830 3.51 -55.52 -16.10
CA SER A 830 3.13 -54.93 -14.81
C SER A 830 1.90 -55.61 -14.19
N VAL A 831 1.84 -55.69 -12.87
CA VAL A 831 0.70 -56.25 -12.14
C VAL A 831 0.23 -55.34 -11.01
N THR A 832 -1.08 -55.16 -10.92
CA THR A 832 -1.74 -54.37 -9.87
C THR A 832 -2.85 -55.18 -9.21
N ILE A 833 -2.81 -55.31 -7.89
CA ILE A 833 -3.88 -55.91 -7.08
C ILE A 833 -4.49 -54.82 -6.19
N ASN A 834 -5.75 -54.47 -6.49
CA ASN A 834 -6.56 -53.55 -5.71
C ASN A 834 -7.49 -54.36 -4.80
N GLY A 835 -7.10 -54.47 -3.53
CA GLY A 835 -7.71 -55.38 -2.56
C GLY A 835 -8.99 -54.88 -1.91
N ASN A 836 -9.15 -53.58 -1.68
CA ASN A 836 -10.31 -53.01 -0.98
C ASN A 836 -10.63 -53.71 0.38
N GLY A 837 -9.62 -54.15 1.12
CA GLY A 837 -9.75 -54.89 2.38
C GLY A 837 -9.98 -56.39 2.22
N ALA A 838 -9.83 -56.96 1.02
CA ALA A 838 -10.05 -58.37 0.75
C ALA A 838 -9.04 -59.28 1.45
N THR A 839 -9.48 -60.49 1.80
CA THR A 839 -8.64 -61.58 2.32
C THR A 839 -8.38 -62.63 1.24
N ILE A 840 -7.14 -63.06 1.09
CA ILE A 840 -6.66 -64.05 0.13
C ILE A 840 -6.00 -65.19 0.92
N ASP A 841 -6.57 -66.38 0.86
CA ASP A 841 -5.98 -67.58 1.44
C ASP A 841 -4.99 -68.22 0.44
N ALA A 842 -3.70 -68.13 0.76
CA ALA A 842 -2.59 -68.72 0.02
C ALA A 842 -2.00 -69.97 0.71
N SER A 843 -2.65 -70.50 1.75
CA SER A 843 -2.14 -71.65 2.53
C SER A 843 -1.97 -72.93 1.69
N SER A 844 -2.72 -73.06 0.60
CA SER A 844 -2.62 -74.18 -0.35
C SER A 844 -1.64 -73.93 -1.51
N LEU A 845 -1.05 -72.73 -1.62
CA LEU A 845 -0.16 -72.35 -2.71
C LEU A 845 1.26 -72.87 -2.47
N ALA A 846 1.68 -73.86 -3.26
CA ALA A 846 3.04 -74.42 -3.21
C ALA A 846 4.09 -73.62 -4.04
N ALA A 847 3.67 -72.54 -4.70
CA ALA A 847 4.48 -71.72 -5.62
C ALA A 847 4.55 -70.25 -5.16
N ASN A 848 5.22 -69.37 -5.91
CA ASN A 848 5.25 -67.93 -5.60
C ASN A 848 3.86 -67.29 -5.79
N PHE A 849 3.52 -66.26 -5.02
CA PHE A 849 2.23 -65.59 -5.16
C PHE A 849 2.11 -64.87 -6.50
N ILE A 850 3.05 -63.96 -6.78
CA ILE A 850 3.21 -63.32 -8.09
C ILE A 850 4.55 -63.75 -8.69
N GLU A 851 4.51 -64.16 -9.95
CA GLU A 851 5.69 -64.58 -10.71
C GLU A 851 5.74 -63.89 -12.08
N MET A 852 6.89 -63.31 -12.42
CA MET A 852 7.10 -62.78 -13.77
C MET A 852 7.27 -63.92 -14.77
N ALA A 853 6.60 -63.81 -15.93
CA ALA A 853 6.79 -64.76 -17.02
C ALA A 853 8.24 -64.76 -17.51
N THR A 854 8.78 -65.93 -17.77
CA THR A 854 10.18 -66.11 -18.18
C THR A 854 10.33 -65.84 -19.68
N VAL A 855 11.22 -64.91 -20.05
CA VAL A 855 11.69 -64.76 -21.44
C VAL A 855 13.02 -65.49 -21.56
N GLU A 856 13.18 -66.37 -22.55
CA GLU A 856 14.44 -67.09 -22.79
C GLU A 856 15.53 -66.10 -23.23
N ASN A 857 16.57 -65.89 -22.41
CA ASN A 857 17.74 -65.03 -22.69
C ASN A 857 17.44 -63.62 -23.26
N PRO A 858 16.81 -62.72 -22.51
CA PRO A 858 16.61 -61.33 -22.96
C PRO A 858 17.96 -60.61 -23.04
N THR A 859 18.30 -60.10 -24.23
CA THR A 859 19.49 -59.26 -24.45
C THR A 859 19.32 -57.83 -23.91
N GLU A 860 18.07 -57.41 -23.68
CA GLU A 860 17.69 -56.04 -23.29
C GLU A 860 16.84 -56.02 -22.01
N TRP A 861 16.83 -54.88 -21.31
CA TRP A 861 16.05 -54.66 -20.10
C TRP A 861 14.59 -54.36 -20.44
N THR A 862 13.64 -54.96 -19.72
CA THR A 862 12.20 -54.65 -19.85
C THR A 862 11.68 -53.96 -18.59
N GLU A 863 10.87 -52.91 -18.73
CA GLU A 863 10.28 -52.19 -17.60
C GLU A 863 8.94 -52.80 -17.15
N ALA A 864 8.76 -52.96 -15.83
CA ALA A 864 7.50 -53.40 -15.23
C ALA A 864 7.23 -52.71 -13.89
N ASN A 865 5.97 -52.74 -13.42
CA ASN A 865 5.58 -52.25 -12.11
C ASN A 865 4.79 -53.31 -11.35
N VAL A 866 4.94 -53.34 -10.03
CA VAL A 866 4.20 -54.27 -9.15
C VAL A 866 3.52 -53.44 -8.08
N THR A 867 2.20 -53.53 -7.97
CA THR A 867 1.43 -52.81 -6.95
C THR A 867 0.47 -53.76 -6.26
N ILE A 868 0.52 -53.82 -4.93
CA ILE A 868 -0.40 -54.61 -4.10
C ILE A 868 -0.95 -53.68 -3.03
N LYS A 869 -2.27 -53.48 -3.01
CA LYS A 869 -2.90 -52.54 -2.09
C LYS A 869 -4.08 -53.15 -1.35
N GLY A 870 -4.15 -52.93 -0.03
CA GLY A 870 -5.36 -53.21 0.74
C GLY A 870 -5.79 -54.68 0.76
N VAL A 871 -4.84 -55.64 0.79
CA VAL A 871 -5.15 -57.08 0.89
C VAL A 871 -4.59 -57.70 2.18
N THR A 872 -5.25 -58.73 2.66
CA THR A 872 -4.72 -59.67 3.68
C THR A 872 -4.38 -60.99 2.99
N VAL A 873 -3.10 -61.36 2.89
CA VAL A 873 -2.64 -62.65 2.33
C VAL A 873 -2.28 -63.59 3.48
N LYS A 874 -2.93 -64.76 3.55
CA LYS A 874 -2.72 -65.75 4.61
C LYS A 874 -1.90 -66.96 4.14
N GLY A 875 -1.04 -67.48 5.00
CA GLY A 875 -0.31 -68.75 4.80
C GLY A 875 0.65 -68.82 3.61
N LEU A 876 1.32 -67.72 3.22
CA LEU A 876 2.17 -67.69 2.03
C LEU A 876 3.49 -68.48 2.21
N ALA A 877 3.63 -69.62 1.53
CA ALA A 877 4.78 -70.52 1.70
C ALA A 877 6.05 -70.18 0.90
N LYS A 878 5.95 -69.28 -0.09
CA LYS A 878 7.06 -68.84 -0.97
C LYS A 878 7.09 -67.32 -1.06
N ALA A 879 7.56 -66.75 -2.18
CA ALA A 879 7.65 -65.31 -2.32
C ALA A 879 6.30 -64.64 -2.56
N LEU A 880 6.13 -63.43 -2.03
CA LEU A 880 5.01 -62.55 -2.39
C LEU A 880 5.20 -62.06 -3.82
N PHE A 881 6.46 -61.77 -4.19
CA PHE A 881 6.86 -61.43 -5.54
C PHE A 881 8.17 -62.11 -5.91
N TYR A 882 8.19 -62.75 -7.08
CA TYR A 882 9.36 -63.44 -7.62
C TYR A 882 9.65 -63.02 -9.07
N SER A 883 10.93 -62.75 -9.35
CA SER A 883 11.41 -62.49 -10.72
C SER A 883 12.72 -63.23 -11.00
N ASN A 884 12.76 -63.94 -12.12
CA ASN A 884 13.90 -64.72 -12.60
C ASN A 884 14.35 -64.31 -14.03
N CYS A 885 13.96 -63.12 -14.47
CA CYS A 885 14.26 -62.53 -15.78
C CYS A 885 15.05 -61.22 -15.61
N LYS A 886 15.51 -60.59 -16.70
CA LYS A 886 16.27 -59.33 -16.65
C LYS A 886 15.31 -58.13 -16.74
N ASN A 887 14.56 -57.87 -15.66
CA ASN A 887 13.55 -56.83 -15.63
C ASN A 887 13.96 -55.64 -14.74
N TYR A 888 13.66 -54.45 -15.23
CA TYR A 888 13.74 -53.21 -14.51
C TYR A 888 12.37 -52.91 -13.90
N PHE A 889 12.26 -52.83 -12.58
CA PHE A 889 10.99 -52.44 -11.95
C PHE A 889 11.01 -50.97 -11.57
N GLY A 890 10.24 -50.14 -12.29
CA GLY A 890 10.12 -48.71 -11.99
C GLY A 890 9.60 -48.48 -10.57
N ASN A 891 8.46 -49.12 -10.24
CA ASN A 891 7.83 -49.06 -8.94
C ASN A 891 7.39 -50.45 -8.45
N VAL A 892 7.77 -50.78 -7.22
CA VAL A 892 7.26 -51.92 -6.45
C VAL A 892 6.60 -51.37 -5.19
N VAL A 893 5.28 -51.43 -5.12
CA VAL A 893 4.48 -50.79 -4.06
C VAL A 893 3.67 -51.85 -3.33
N VAL A 894 3.85 -51.94 -2.01
CA VAL A 894 2.93 -52.65 -1.11
C VAL A 894 2.40 -51.67 -0.08
N ASP A 895 1.10 -51.38 -0.14
CA ASP A 895 0.47 -50.39 0.72
C ASP A 895 -0.78 -50.95 1.40
N ASN A 896 -0.94 -50.69 2.69
CA ASN A 896 -2.10 -51.10 3.48
C ASN A 896 -2.37 -52.63 3.43
N CYS A 897 -1.33 -53.47 3.38
CA CYS A 897 -1.46 -54.94 3.25
C CYS A 897 -1.08 -55.70 4.52
N VAL A 898 -1.72 -56.83 4.81
CA VAL A 898 -1.29 -57.79 5.85
C VAL A 898 -0.82 -59.06 5.15
N VAL A 899 0.39 -59.53 5.40
CA VAL A 899 0.97 -60.71 4.75
C VAL A 899 1.53 -61.67 5.79
N GLU A 900 0.92 -62.85 5.87
CA GLU A 900 1.38 -63.97 6.67
C GLU A 900 2.32 -64.86 5.86
N LEU A 901 3.55 -65.05 6.34
CA LEU A 901 4.59 -65.85 5.69
C LEU A 901 4.79 -67.18 6.44
N ALA A 902 4.97 -68.27 5.69
CA ALA A 902 5.36 -69.57 6.24
C ALA A 902 6.90 -69.73 6.29
N ALA A 903 7.34 -70.91 6.75
CA ALA A 903 8.76 -71.26 6.89
C ALA A 903 9.55 -71.05 5.59
N ASP A 904 10.76 -70.51 5.70
CA ASP A 904 11.72 -70.36 4.59
C ASP A 904 11.26 -69.48 3.41
N ALA A 905 10.10 -68.81 3.52
CA ALA A 905 9.62 -67.86 2.53
C ALA A 905 10.59 -66.68 2.39
N THR A 906 10.82 -66.22 1.16
CA THR A 906 11.54 -64.97 0.88
C THR A 906 10.56 -63.98 0.30
N THR A 907 10.22 -62.90 1.01
CA THR A 907 9.06 -62.06 0.66
C THR A 907 9.17 -61.46 -0.75
N PHE A 908 10.32 -60.90 -1.10
CA PHE A 908 10.64 -60.42 -2.45
C PHE A 908 11.95 -61.05 -2.94
N ASP A 909 11.90 -61.85 -4.01
CA ASP A 909 13.05 -62.62 -4.49
C ASP A 909 13.38 -62.36 -5.96
N TYR A 910 14.58 -61.84 -6.22
CA TYR A 910 15.10 -61.45 -7.54
C TYR A 910 16.37 -62.26 -7.87
N THR A 911 16.30 -63.19 -8.84
CA THR A 911 17.34 -64.23 -8.99
C THR A 911 18.21 -64.14 -10.24
N LYS A 912 17.80 -63.46 -11.32
CA LYS A 912 18.59 -63.31 -12.57
C LYS A 912 18.61 -61.89 -13.16
N GLY A 913 19.20 -60.96 -12.41
CA GLY A 913 19.49 -59.63 -12.93
C GLY A 913 18.28 -58.67 -13.01
N SER A 914 17.26 -58.89 -12.19
CA SER A 914 16.21 -57.91 -11.95
C SER A 914 16.54 -56.98 -10.77
N THR A 915 16.05 -55.74 -10.81
CA THR A 915 16.09 -54.82 -9.66
C THR A 915 14.89 -53.88 -9.66
N ALA A 916 14.55 -53.32 -8.49
CA ALA A 916 13.47 -52.37 -8.32
C ALA A 916 14.02 -50.99 -7.96
N VAL A 917 13.64 -49.94 -8.70
CA VAL A 917 14.15 -48.58 -8.49
C VAL A 917 13.43 -47.87 -7.36
N ASN A 918 12.10 -47.86 -7.37
CA ASN A 918 11.32 -47.33 -6.26
C ASN A 918 10.61 -48.49 -5.56
N PHE A 919 11.19 -48.97 -4.47
CA PHE A 919 10.59 -50.00 -3.63
C PHE A 919 9.94 -49.35 -2.41
N THR A 920 8.62 -49.45 -2.30
CA THR A 920 7.84 -48.76 -1.27
C THR A 920 6.94 -49.75 -0.54
N VAL A 921 7.10 -49.82 0.77
CA VAL A 921 6.24 -50.58 1.68
C VAL A 921 5.70 -49.61 2.73
N THR A 922 4.39 -49.42 2.75
CA THR A 922 3.73 -48.45 3.63
C THR A 922 2.51 -49.01 4.32
N ASN A 923 2.26 -48.61 5.57
CA ASN A 923 1.06 -48.96 6.32
C ASN A 923 0.77 -50.47 6.33
N SER A 924 1.82 -51.31 6.29
CA SER A 924 1.69 -52.74 5.99
C SER A 924 2.29 -53.61 7.08
N THR A 925 1.75 -54.83 7.18
CA THR A 925 2.16 -55.83 8.17
C THR A 925 2.68 -57.07 7.49
N PHE A 926 3.86 -57.52 7.92
CA PHE A 926 4.45 -58.78 7.49
C PHE A 926 4.80 -59.60 8.71
N TYR A 927 4.27 -60.81 8.83
CA TYR A 927 4.52 -61.63 10.01
C TYR A 927 4.66 -63.11 9.66
N ALA A 928 5.45 -63.82 10.46
CA ALA A 928 5.60 -65.26 10.35
C ALA A 928 5.29 -65.93 11.71
N PRO A 929 4.15 -66.61 11.86
CA PRO A 929 3.63 -66.96 13.19
C PRO A 929 4.33 -68.16 13.84
N THR A 930 4.77 -69.15 13.06
CA THR A 930 5.31 -70.42 13.58
C THR A 930 6.67 -70.81 13.00
N ALA A 931 7.11 -70.15 11.93
CA ALA A 931 8.35 -70.47 11.25
C ALA A 931 9.03 -69.22 10.70
N THR A 932 10.35 -69.24 10.60
CA THR A 932 11.14 -68.04 10.30
C THR A 932 11.22 -67.82 8.79
N ALA A 933 10.74 -66.68 8.29
CA ALA A 933 10.97 -66.29 6.90
C ALA A 933 12.49 -66.17 6.65
N LYS A 934 12.97 -66.51 5.45
CA LYS A 934 14.40 -66.61 5.12
C LYS A 934 15.06 -65.26 4.90
N SER A 935 14.36 -64.33 4.26
CA SER A 935 14.79 -62.94 3.99
C SER A 935 13.58 -62.12 3.57
N PHE A 936 13.58 -60.82 3.85
CA PHE A 936 12.53 -59.94 3.35
C PHE A 936 12.76 -59.58 1.87
N TYR A 937 14.01 -59.27 1.52
CA TYR A 937 14.40 -58.91 0.16
C TYR A 937 15.67 -59.67 -0.26
N SER A 938 15.71 -60.20 -1.48
CA SER A 938 16.84 -60.98 -2.02
C SER A 938 17.16 -60.55 -3.45
N SER A 939 18.44 -60.25 -3.75
CA SER A 939 18.91 -60.02 -5.12
C SER A 939 20.25 -60.75 -5.40
N GLN A 940 20.24 -61.71 -6.33
CA GLN A 940 21.35 -62.68 -6.48
C GLN A 940 22.47 -62.25 -7.43
N SER A 941 22.20 -61.36 -8.41
CA SER A 941 23.15 -61.03 -9.49
C SER A 941 23.80 -59.65 -9.40
N GLY A 942 23.47 -58.87 -8.36
CA GLY A 942 24.02 -57.52 -8.17
C GLY A 942 23.88 -56.65 -9.42
N GLN A 943 22.67 -56.48 -9.95
CA GLN A 943 22.42 -55.46 -10.96
C GLN A 943 22.01 -54.14 -10.29
N LYS A 944 22.34 -53.02 -10.92
CA LYS A 944 22.06 -51.67 -10.40
C LYS A 944 21.02 -50.98 -11.27
N ALA A 945 20.17 -50.14 -10.68
CA ALA A 945 19.29 -49.27 -11.47
C ALA A 945 20.07 -48.40 -12.48
N THR A 946 21.30 -48.02 -12.11
CA THR A 946 22.22 -47.25 -12.96
C THR A 946 22.72 -48.00 -14.20
N GLU A 947 22.61 -49.34 -14.25
CA GLU A 947 22.95 -50.14 -15.44
C GLU A 947 21.84 -50.08 -16.51
N TYR A 948 20.66 -49.57 -16.16
CA TYR A 948 19.55 -49.32 -17.08
C TYR A 948 19.44 -47.84 -17.44
N LYS A 949 19.52 -46.95 -16.44
CA LYS A 949 19.42 -45.49 -16.62
C LYS A 949 20.56 -44.80 -15.90
N GLU A 950 21.44 -44.15 -16.65
CA GLU A 950 22.50 -43.29 -16.11
C GLU A 950 21.87 -42.29 -15.11
N ASP A 951 22.52 -42.09 -13.95
CA ASP A 951 22.06 -41.24 -12.84
C ASP A 951 20.82 -41.68 -12.03
N ALA A 952 20.28 -42.88 -12.22
CA ALA A 952 19.15 -43.36 -11.41
C ALA A 952 19.56 -43.71 -9.96
N THR A 953 18.91 -43.06 -8.98
CA THR A 953 19.00 -43.43 -7.54
C THR A 953 17.94 -44.50 -7.24
N GLN A 954 18.35 -45.64 -6.71
CA GLN A 954 17.42 -46.69 -6.27
C GLN A 954 17.02 -46.46 -4.81
N THR A 955 15.72 -46.31 -4.58
CA THR A 955 15.14 -45.89 -3.31
C THR A 955 14.30 -47.01 -2.68
N PHE A 956 14.57 -47.30 -1.41
CA PHE A 956 13.79 -48.20 -0.58
C PHE A 956 13.09 -47.41 0.53
N THR A 957 11.76 -47.38 0.50
CA THR A 957 10.93 -46.66 1.48
C THR A 957 10.12 -47.65 2.32
N PHE A 958 10.28 -47.54 3.63
CA PHE A 958 9.55 -48.28 4.65
C PHE A 958 8.95 -47.29 5.63
N THR A 959 7.63 -47.09 5.60
CA THR A 959 6.96 -46.16 6.50
C THR A 959 5.72 -46.76 7.15
N ASN A 960 5.59 -46.63 8.48
CA ASN A 960 4.43 -47.10 9.22
C ASN A 960 4.15 -48.60 9.01
N ASN A 961 5.18 -49.46 9.07
CA ASN A 961 5.01 -50.91 8.92
C ASN A 961 5.25 -51.65 10.23
N THR A 962 4.57 -52.79 10.40
CA THR A 962 4.82 -53.71 11.53
C THR A 962 5.32 -55.05 10.99
N MET A 963 6.50 -55.47 11.43
CA MET A 963 7.15 -56.68 10.97
C MET A 963 7.49 -57.60 12.14
N TYR A 964 7.09 -58.87 12.04
CA TYR A 964 7.26 -59.85 13.10
C TYR A 964 7.87 -61.16 12.58
N ASN A 965 8.97 -61.59 13.22
CA ASN A 965 9.61 -62.90 13.01
C ASN A 965 10.14 -63.12 11.57
N LEU A 966 10.76 -62.08 10.98
CA LEU A 966 11.25 -62.12 9.60
C LEU A 966 12.79 -62.19 9.55
N ALA A 967 13.33 -63.27 8.99
CA ALA A 967 14.78 -63.49 8.90
C ALA A 967 15.56 -63.44 10.23
N PRO A 968 15.08 -63.98 11.37
CA PRO A 968 15.78 -63.89 12.65
C PRO A 968 17.18 -64.54 12.68
N THR A 969 17.45 -65.49 11.77
CA THR A 969 18.73 -66.21 11.68
C THR A 969 19.51 -65.92 10.39
N LYS A 970 19.00 -65.02 9.55
CA LYS A 970 19.49 -64.73 8.19
C LYS A 970 19.49 -63.21 7.96
N ASN A 971 20.18 -62.75 6.93
CA ASN A 971 20.18 -61.32 6.65
C ASN A 971 18.78 -60.87 6.24
N PHE A 972 18.35 -59.72 6.76
CA PHE A 972 17.05 -59.14 6.45
C PHE A 972 16.94 -58.84 4.94
N PHE A 973 18.00 -58.27 4.36
CA PHE A 973 18.22 -58.19 2.93
C PHE A 973 19.40 -59.08 2.51
N SER A 974 19.30 -59.68 1.34
CA SER A 974 20.32 -60.56 0.77
C SER A 974 20.74 -60.06 -0.62
N HIS A 975 21.48 -58.95 -0.68
CA HIS A 975 22.18 -58.49 -1.89
C HIS A 975 23.70 -58.49 -1.70
N ARG A 976 24.46 -58.70 -2.78
CA ARG A 976 25.92 -58.92 -2.77
C ARG A 976 26.70 -57.78 -3.45
N GLN A 977 26.70 -56.56 -2.89
CA GLN A 977 27.44 -55.44 -3.48
C GLN A 977 28.15 -54.53 -2.47
N ALA A 978 29.32 -54.02 -2.85
CA ALA A 978 30.09 -52.99 -2.13
C ALA A 978 29.94 -51.62 -2.83
N ASN A 979 30.17 -50.52 -2.09
CA ASN A 979 30.08 -49.13 -2.59
C ASN A 979 28.68 -48.76 -3.15
N GLN A 980 27.70 -48.72 -2.26
CA GLN A 980 26.28 -48.56 -2.58
C GLN A 980 25.82 -47.08 -2.57
N THR A 981 26.62 -46.14 -3.11
CA THR A 981 26.31 -44.69 -3.09
C THR A 981 25.09 -44.27 -3.91
N TRP A 982 24.59 -45.16 -4.76
CA TRP A 982 23.44 -45.01 -5.63
C TRP A 982 22.13 -45.51 -4.99
N LEU A 983 22.20 -45.99 -3.73
CA LEU A 983 21.05 -46.41 -2.94
C LEU A 983 20.63 -45.34 -1.93
N ALA A 984 19.32 -45.21 -1.75
CA ALA A 984 18.68 -44.40 -0.72
C ALA A 984 17.69 -45.24 0.09
N TYR A 985 17.81 -45.20 1.41
CA TYR A 985 16.90 -45.86 2.35
C TYR A 985 16.14 -44.81 3.15
N ASN A 986 14.81 -44.89 3.12
CA ASN A 986 13.92 -44.12 3.97
C ASN A 986 13.15 -45.08 4.89
N VAL A 987 13.59 -45.24 6.13
CA VAL A 987 13.02 -46.19 7.10
C VAL A 987 12.47 -45.38 8.27
N GLN A 988 11.17 -45.13 8.29
CA GLN A 988 10.53 -44.24 9.26
C GLN A 988 9.34 -44.90 9.96
N ASN A 989 9.26 -44.74 11.28
CA ASN A 989 8.08 -45.12 12.06
C ASN A 989 7.66 -46.59 11.85
N ASN A 990 8.60 -47.53 11.81
CA ASN A 990 8.31 -48.97 11.68
C ASN A 990 8.53 -49.70 13.01
N ILE A 991 7.83 -50.82 13.21
CA ILE A 991 8.05 -51.74 14.31
C ILE A 991 8.66 -53.03 13.75
N PHE A 992 9.85 -53.41 14.21
CA PHE A 992 10.51 -54.66 13.87
C PHE A 992 10.66 -55.52 15.14
N VAL A 993 10.04 -56.69 15.16
CA VAL A 993 10.12 -57.62 16.28
C VAL A 993 10.61 -58.98 15.78
N ASN A 994 11.67 -59.51 16.38
CA ASN A 994 12.35 -60.75 15.96
C ASN A 994 12.73 -60.75 14.48
N CYS A 995 13.19 -59.61 13.97
CA CYS A 995 13.56 -59.43 12.57
C CYS A 995 15.08 -59.30 12.39
N GLY A 996 15.59 -59.80 11.27
CA GLY A 996 17.01 -59.71 10.91
C GLY A 996 17.92 -60.62 11.74
N LYS A 997 19.12 -60.89 11.22
CA LYS A 997 20.08 -61.82 11.82
C LYS A 997 20.48 -61.34 13.21
N SER A 998 19.99 -62.01 14.26
CA SER A 998 20.27 -61.61 15.65
C SER A 998 19.85 -60.15 15.95
N GLY A 999 18.76 -59.68 15.35
CA GLY A 999 18.24 -58.32 15.56
C GLY A 999 18.84 -57.25 14.66
N GLN A 1000 19.61 -57.64 13.64
CA GLN A 1000 20.27 -56.72 12.70
C GLN A 1000 19.41 -56.53 11.43
N VAL A 1001 18.51 -55.55 11.46
CA VAL A 1001 17.64 -55.14 10.35
C VAL A 1001 18.32 -54.11 9.46
N ILE A 1002 18.72 -52.95 10.01
CA ILE A 1002 19.36 -51.86 9.26
C ILE A 1002 20.73 -52.31 8.75
N LYS A 1003 21.51 -52.95 9.62
CA LYS A 1003 22.78 -53.55 9.23
C LYS A 1003 22.59 -54.65 8.17
N GLY A 1004 21.51 -55.43 8.30
CA GLY A 1004 21.11 -56.44 7.31
C GLY A 1004 20.70 -55.83 5.97
N MET A 1005 20.05 -54.66 5.97
CA MET A 1005 19.69 -53.90 4.77
C MET A 1005 20.91 -53.38 4.01
N ASN A 1006 22.07 -53.15 4.65
CA ASN A 1006 23.28 -52.71 3.96
C ASN A 1006 24.05 -53.85 3.24
N GLY A 1007 23.61 -55.11 3.35
CA GLY A 1007 24.17 -56.23 2.60
C GLY A 1007 25.55 -56.75 3.07
N GLY A 1008 26.11 -56.19 4.15
CA GLY A 1008 27.29 -56.75 4.85
C GLY A 1008 28.62 -56.72 4.07
N GLN A 1009 28.84 -55.77 3.15
CA GLN A 1009 30.12 -55.58 2.46
C GLN A 1009 30.74 -54.19 2.75
N SER A 1010 32.07 -54.13 2.93
CA SER A 1010 32.81 -52.90 3.24
C SER A 1010 32.91 -51.95 2.03
N GLY A 1011 32.50 -50.67 2.18
CA GLY A 1011 32.58 -49.65 1.12
C GLY A 1011 31.86 -48.34 1.46
N ALA A 1012 31.76 -47.41 0.50
CA ALA A 1012 31.00 -46.17 0.66
C ALA A 1012 29.49 -46.47 0.85
N ASN A 1013 28.89 -45.86 1.87
CA ASN A 1013 27.56 -46.18 2.37
C ASN A 1013 26.43 -45.54 1.52
N PRO A 1014 25.23 -46.16 1.49
CA PRO A 1014 24.05 -45.54 0.92
C PRO A 1014 23.59 -44.32 1.74
N THR A 1015 22.69 -43.53 1.16
CA THR A 1015 22.03 -42.44 1.89
C THR A 1015 20.92 -43.00 2.77
N TRP A 1016 20.86 -42.56 4.03
CA TRP A 1016 19.91 -43.06 5.03
C TRP A 1016 19.08 -41.93 5.63
N SER A 1017 17.78 -42.15 5.70
CA SER A 1017 16.82 -41.39 6.51
C SER A 1017 16.16 -42.40 7.46
N ILE A 1018 16.51 -42.31 8.75
CA ILE A 1018 16.01 -43.25 9.77
C ILE A 1018 15.47 -42.46 10.96
N SER A 1019 14.21 -42.70 11.33
CA SER A 1019 13.60 -42.05 12.49
C SER A 1019 12.38 -42.81 13.01
N GLY A 1020 12.17 -42.83 14.33
CA GLY A 1020 10.92 -43.29 14.94
C GLY A 1020 10.69 -44.81 14.86
N ASN A 1021 11.70 -45.60 14.53
CA ASN A 1021 11.58 -47.06 14.43
C ASN A 1021 11.85 -47.74 15.78
N VAL A 1022 11.17 -48.86 16.00
CA VAL A 1022 11.35 -49.75 17.17
C VAL A 1022 12.00 -51.05 16.72
N PHE A 1023 13.06 -51.47 17.39
CA PHE A 1023 13.79 -52.71 17.09
C PHE A 1023 13.82 -53.62 18.31
N ASN A 1024 13.19 -54.78 18.17
CA ASN A 1024 13.16 -55.81 19.20
C ASN A 1024 13.63 -57.15 18.68
N PHE A 1025 14.43 -57.83 19.48
CA PHE A 1025 14.86 -59.19 19.19
C PHE A 1025 14.99 -59.99 20.47
N ASP A 1026 14.42 -61.20 20.50
CA ASP A 1026 14.49 -62.12 21.64
C ASP A 1026 14.02 -61.48 22.97
N GLY A 1027 12.92 -60.70 22.88
CA GLY A 1027 12.34 -59.98 24.02
C GLY A 1027 13.21 -58.83 24.56
N LYS A 1028 14.22 -58.39 23.81
CA LYS A 1028 15.12 -57.28 24.16
C LYS A 1028 15.01 -56.17 23.14
N ASP A 1029 15.32 -54.96 23.58
CA ASP A 1029 15.55 -53.82 22.71
C ASP A 1029 16.94 -53.96 22.07
N THR A 1030 16.99 -53.93 20.74
CA THR A 1030 18.23 -54.01 19.95
C THR A 1030 18.51 -52.73 19.17
N SER A 1031 17.81 -51.64 19.48
CA SER A 1031 17.99 -50.35 18.80
C SER A 1031 19.44 -49.85 18.82
N ALA A 1032 20.17 -50.11 19.90
CA ALA A 1032 21.59 -49.75 20.03
C ALA A 1032 22.55 -50.64 19.20
N ASP A 1033 22.09 -51.82 18.76
CA ASP A 1033 22.86 -52.75 17.93
C ASP A 1033 22.67 -52.49 16.42
N GLU A 1034 21.70 -51.63 16.06
CA GLU A 1034 21.45 -51.21 14.68
C GLU A 1034 22.44 -50.13 14.25
N SER A 1035 22.98 -50.29 13.04
CA SER A 1035 24.02 -49.42 12.49
C SER A 1035 23.94 -49.38 10.97
N THR A 1036 24.40 -48.27 10.38
CA THR A 1036 24.48 -48.13 8.91
C THR A 1036 25.76 -48.76 8.32
N GLY A 1037 26.61 -49.39 9.14
CA GLY A 1037 27.87 -50.04 8.71
C GLY A 1037 28.68 -50.64 9.86
N ASP A 1038 29.77 -51.36 9.54
CA ASP A 1038 30.58 -52.11 10.52
C ASP A 1038 31.37 -51.26 11.52
N GLU A 1039 31.67 -49.99 11.19
CA GLU A 1039 32.30 -49.01 12.09
C GLU A 1039 31.45 -47.72 12.25
N ALA A 1040 30.16 -47.78 11.93
CA ALA A 1040 29.26 -46.65 12.08
C ALA A 1040 28.70 -46.56 13.51
N GLU A 1041 28.48 -45.34 13.99
CA GLU A 1041 27.74 -45.10 15.24
C GLU A 1041 26.36 -45.77 15.19
N PRO A 1042 25.81 -46.19 16.34
CA PRO A 1042 24.44 -46.68 16.42
C PRO A 1042 23.46 -45.71 15.77
N VAL A 1043 22.44 -46.24 15.11
CA VAL A 1043 21.40 -45.43 14.46
C VAL A 1043 20.79 -44.48 15.49
N GLN A 1044 21.07 -43.18 15.36
CA GLN A 1044 20.47 -42.14 16.19
C GLN A 1044 19.01 -41.92 15.73
N ASN A 1045 18.10 -41.65 16.67
CA ASN A 1045 16.65 -41.42 16.46
C ASN A 1045 15.74 -42.66 16.32
N SER A 1046 16.16 -43.84 16.78
CA SER A 1046 15.25 -44.97 17.07
C SER A 1046 14.54 -44.78 18.42
N ILE A 1047 13.40 -45.45 18.58
CA ILE A 1047 12.66 -45.48 19.85
C ILE A 1047 13.06 -46.72 20.63
N ALA A 1048 13.66 -46.51 21.80
CA ALA A 1048 14.12 -47.58 22.70
C ALA A 1048 12.96 -48.16 23.53
N GLY A 1049 12.84 -49.48 23.58
CA GLY A 1049 11.84 -50.20 24.37
C GLY A 1049 11.51 -51.58 23.83
N ILE A 1050 10.64 -52.30 24.53
CA ILE A 1050 10.26 -53.69 24.26
C ILE A 1050 8.79 -53.77 23.83
N VAL A 1051 8.53 -54.26 22.62
CA VAL A 1051 7.17 -54.60 22.16
C VAL A 1051 6.84 -56.06 22.49
N ALA A 1052 5.71 -56.27 23.15
CA ALA A 1052 5.08 -57.57 23.32
C ALA A 1052 3.70 -57.59 22.65
N PHE A 1053 3.47 -58.53 21.74
CA PHE A 1053 2.20 -58.69 21.05
C PHE A 1053 1.29 -59.68 21.77
N THR A 1054 -0.02 -59.43 21.73
CA THR A 1054 -1.04 -60.22 22.44
C THR A 1054 -1.26 -61.58 21.78
N ASP A 1055 -1.32 -61.62 20.45
CA ASP A 1055 -1.51 -62.87 19.68
C ASP A 1055 -0.88 -62.77 18.28
N ALA A 1056 0.45 -62.62 18.25
CA ALA A 1056 1.21 -62.51 17.00
C ALA A 1056 1.12 -63.76 16.11
N ALA A 1057 0.72 -64.92 16.67
CA ALA A 1057 0.55 -66.15 15.91
C ALA A 1057 -0.67 -66.09 14.95
N ASN A 1058 -1.66 -65.25 15.26
CA ASN A 1058 -2.85 -65.07 14.42
C ASN A 1058 -2.83 -63.75 13.63
N GLY A 1059 -1.68 -63.07 13.61
CA GLY A 1059 -1.51 -61.78 12.97
C GLY A 1059 -2.12 -60.63 13.76
N ASP A 1060 -2.60 -60.86 14.99
CA ASP A 1060 -3.03 -59.80 15.89
C ASP A 1060 -1.82 -59.21 16.60
N LEU A 1061 -1.32 -58.11 16.03
CA LEU A 1061 -0.17 -57.37 16.55
C LEU A 1061 -0.60 -56.23 17.47
N ASN A 1062 -1.81 -56.27 18.02
CA ASN A 1062 -2.15 -55.45 19.18
C ASN A 1062 -1.26 -55.85 20.36
N GLY A 1063 -0.72 -54.88 21.09
CA GLY A 1063 0.32 -55.18 22.07
C GLY A 1063 0.59 -54.08 23.07
N THR A 1064 1.59 -54.33 23.90
CA THR A 1064 2.14 -53.36 24.86
C THR A 1064 3.58 -53.05 24.47
N PHE A 1065 3.88 -51.76 24.29
CA PHE A 1065 5.23 -51.24 24.18
C PHE A 1065 5.69 -50.78 25.57
N THR A 1066 6.78 -51.36 26.04
CA THR A 1066 7.37 -51.08 27.34
C THR A 1066 8.65 -50.27 27.15
N TYR A 1067 8.65 -49.00 27.54
CA TYR A 1067 9.86 -48.16 27.46
C TYR A 1067 10.72 -48.29 28.72
N PRO A 1068 12.04 -48.02 28.67
CA PRO A 1068 12.93 -48.20 29.82
C PRO A 1068 12.52 -47.36 31.03
N PHE A 1069 12.52 -47.96 32.22
CA PHE A 1069 12.18 -47.28 33.49
C PHE A 1069 13.05 -46.03 33.71
N GLY A 1070 12.43 -44.91 34.09
CA GLY A 1070 13.12 -43.65 34.35
C GLY A 1070 13.57 -42.89 33.10
N THR A 1071 13.09 -43.28 31.92
CA THR A 1071 13.24 -42.50 30.66
C THR A 1071 11.94 -41.81 30.28
N THR A 1072 11.98 -40.86 29.34
CA THR A 1072 10.77 -40.18 28.88
C THR A 1072 9.95 -41.13 28.00
N ALA A 1073 8.66 -41.29 28.31
CA ALA A 1073 7.73 -42.02 27.45
C ALA A 1073 7.74 -41.43 26.02
N PRO A 1074 7.76 -42.24 24.96
CA PRO A 1074 7.58 -41.71 23.62
C PRO A 1074 6.17 -41.14 23.44
N GLU A 1075 6.03 -40.03 22.71
CA GLU A 1075 4.74 -39.39 22.43
C GLU A 1075 3.82 -40.28 21.57
N SER A 1076 4.43 -41.03 20.66
CA SER A 1076 3.78 -42.05 19.85
C SER A 1076 4.82 -43.09 19.46
N ILE A 1077 4.36 -44.27 19.07
CA ILE A 1077 5.20 -45.25 18.40
C ILE A 1077 4.67 -45.43 16.98
N GLY A 1078 5.58 -45.63 16.03
CA GLY A 1078 5.24 -45.95 14.66
C GLY A 1078 4.61 -47.34 14.52
N GLY A 1079 4.57 -47.86 13.30
CA GLY A 1079 4.03 -49.16 12.95
C GLY A 1079 2.82 -49.05 12.03
N ASP A 1080 2.31 -50.21 11.61
CA ASP A 1080 1.07 -50.31 10.86
C ASP A 1080 -0.10 -49.78 11.71
N PRO A 1081 -0.85 -48.77 11.23
CA PRO A 1081 -1.89 -48.10 12.02
C PRO A 1081 -3.09 -49.01 12.35
N ARG A 1082 -3.17 -50.22 11.77
CA ARG A 1082 -4.22 -51.20 12.11
C ARG A 1082 -4.04 -51.82 13.50
N TRP A 1083 -2.83 -51.79 14.06
CA TRP A 1083 -2.56 -52.38 15.36
C TRP A 1083 -2.50 -51.33 16.45
N THR A 1084 -3.23 -51.59 17.53
CA THR A 1084 -3.24 -50.77 18.73
C THR A 1084 -2.10 -51.20 19.64
N ILE A 1085 -1.18 -50.26 19.91
CA ILE A 1085 -0.10 -50.49 20.86
C ILE A 1085 -0.26 -49.58 22.08
N THR A 1086 -0.34 -50.20 23.25
CA THR A 1086 -0.40 -49.50 24.53
C THR A 1086 1.01 -49.18 25.00
N ILE A 1087 1.30 -47.91 25.32
CA ILE A 1087 2.61 -47.49 25.85
C ILE A 1087 2.59 -47.63 27.37
N THR A 1088 3.58 -48.31 27.95
CA THR A 1088 3.70 -48.56 29.39
C THR A 1088 5.17 -48.39 29.82
N GLU A 1089 5.41 -47.92 31.04
CA GLU A 1089 6.76 -47.82 31.60
C GLU A 1089 7.24 -49.19 32.10
N GLY A 1090 8.51 -49.52 31.88
CA GLY A 1090 9.13 -50.72 32.45
C GLY A 1090 9.23 -50.67 33.97
N GLU A 1091 9.33 -51.83 34.61
CA GLU A 1091 9.51 -51.92 36.07
C GLU A 1091 10.98 -51.68 36.49
N GLU A 1092 11.18 -51.13 37.69
CA GLU A 1092 12.50 -50.97 38.31
C GLU A 1092 13.11 -52.35 38.65
N VAL A 1093 14.19 -52.74 37.97
CA VAL A 1093 14.86 -54.02 38.24
C VAL A 1093 15.72 -53.93 39.52
N SER A 1094 15.12 -54.26 40.67
CA SER A 1094 15.81 -54.38 41.95
C SER A 1094 16.28 -55.83 42.21
N GLY A 1095 17.52 -56.16 41.80
CA GLY A 1095 18.20 -57.37 42.24
C GLY A 1095 18.86 -58.19 41.13
N ILE A 1096 20.15 -57.92 40.86
CA ILE A 1096 20.99 -58.80 40.04
C ILE A 1096 21.46 -59.95 40.96
N SER A 1097 20.84 -61.12 40.83
CA SER A 1097 21.38 -62.38 41.36
C SER A 1097 21.80 -63.27 40.19
N ASN A 1098 23.06 -63.70 40.20
CA ASN A 1098 23.76 -64.54 39.21
C ASN A 1098 24.32 -63.84 37.96
N ILE A 1099 25.55 -63.33 38.09
CA ILE A 1099 26.47 -63.19 36.95
C ILE A 1099 27.14 -64.56 36.75
N ALA A 1100 26.70 -65.30 35.73
CA ALA A 1100 27.40 -66.51 35.29
C ALA A 1100 28.69 -66.16 34.54
N ALA A 1101 29.72 -66.95 34.79
CA ALA A 1101 31.13 -66.68 34.55
C ALA A 1101 31.53 -66.54 33.07
N SER A 1102 32.23 -65.46 32.74
CA SER A 1102 33.58 -65.42 32.15
C SER A 1102 33.83 -64.02 31.63
N VAL A 1103 34.61 -63.23 32.38
CA VAL A 1103 35.04 -61.91 31.90
C VAL A 1103 36.56 -61.95 31.83
N ALA A 1104 37.09 -61.76 30.63
CA ALA A 1104 38.52 -61.76 30.37
C ALA A 1104 39.24 -60.64 31.14
N ASP A 1105 40.52 -60.84 31.42
CA ASP A 1105 41.37 -59.87 32.09
C ASP A 1105 41.41 -58.57 31.26
N GLY A 1106 41.03 -57.44 31.86
CA GLY A 1106 40.91 -56.14 31.19
C GLY A 1106 39.49 -55.59 31.00
N ALA A 1107 38.43 -56.22 31.53
CA ALA A 1107 37.09 -55.67 31.44
C ALA A 1107 36.87 -54.42 32.30
N THR A 1108 36.49 -53.33 31.65
CA THR A 1108 36.15 -52.04 32.26
C THR A 1108 34.68 -52.02 32.69
N PHE A 1109 34.41 -51.73 33.96
CA PHE A 1109 33.07 -51.46 34.47
C PHE A 1109 32.85 -49.95 34.58
N ASN A 1110 31.91 -49.40 33.81
CA ASN A 1110 31.49 -48.01 33.95
C ASN A 1110 30.31 -47.94 34.93
N LEU A 1111 30.52 -47.32 36.09
CA LEU A 1111 29.48 -47.01 37.07
C LEU A 1111 28.99 -45.58 36.85
N TYR A 1112 27.71 -45.41 36.54
CA TYR A 1112 27.07 -44.10 36.47
C TYR A 1112 26.23 -43.88 37.73
N GLY A 1113 26.39 -42.72 38.38
CA GLY A 1113 25.59 -42.32 39.52
C GLY A 1113 25.34 -40.81 39.52
N GLN A 1114 24.12 -40.39 39.87
CA GLN A 1114 23.78 -38.99 40.09
C GLN A 1114 24.07 -38.58 41.54
N ARG A 1115 24.63 -37.37 41.73
CA ARG A 1115 24.81 -36.78 43.07
C ARG A 1115 23.45 -36.37 43.64
N THR A 1116 22.97 -37.08 44.65
CA THR A 1116 22.04 -36.52 45.64
C THR A 1116 22.82 -36.21 46.92
N ASN A 1117 22.42 -35.15 47.63
CA ASN A 1117 23.16 -34.45 48.70
C ASN A 1117 23.54 -35.30 49.94
N ALA A 1118 24.36 -36.33 49.80
CA ALA A 1118 25.04 -37.03 50.88
C ALA A 1118 26.54 -37.21 50.54
N SER A 1119 27.40 -36.92 51.50
CA SER A 1119 28.86 -36.88 51.36
C SER A 1119 29.45 -38.27 51.06
N PHE A 1120 29.73 -38.54 49.77
CA PHE A 1120 30.42 -39.75 49.33
C PHE A 1120 31.93 -39.66 49.64
N LYS A 1121 32.47 -40.59 50.45
CA LYS A 1121 33.90 -40.60 50.80
C LYS A 1121 34.77 -41.56 49.96
N GLY A 1122 34.17 -42.39 49.10
CA GLY A 1122 34.88 -43.22 48.12
C GLY A 1122 34.37 -44.68 48.07
N PHE A 1123 34.77 -45.39 47.03
CA PHE A 1123 34.58 -46.84 46.89
C PHE A 1123 35.94 -47.55 46.76
N GLY A 1124 35.98 -48.83 47.11
CA GLY A 1124 37.16 -49.67 46.92
C GLY A 1124 36.79 -51.10 46.53
N ILE A 1125 37.70 -51.77 45.85
CA ILE A 1125 37.59 -53.18 45.48
C ILE A 1125 38.41 -54.00 46.48
N LYS A 1126 37.77 -54.93 47.18
CA LYS A 1126 38.47 -55.88 48.06
C LYS A 1126 37.95 -57.30 47.79
N ALA A 1127 38.86 -58.21 47.44
CA ALA A 1127 38.55 -59.61 47.12
C ALA A 1127 37.44 -59.79 46.07
N GLY A 1128 37.49 -59.01 44.97
CA GLY A 1128 36.57 -59.18 43.83
C GLY A 1128 35.14 -58.68 44.07
N LYS A 1129 34.87 -57.97 45.17
CA LYS A 1129 33.58 -57.28 45.42
C LYS A 1129 33.78 -55.78 45.54
N VAL A 1130 32.82 -55.02 45.01
CA VAL A 1130 32.74 -53.56 45.18
C VAL A 1130 32.09 -53.28 46.53
N ILE A 1131 32.77 -52.52 47.39
CA ILE A 1131 32.27 -52.15 48.72
C ILE A 1131 32.13 -50.63 48.77
N PHE A 1132 30.95 -50.15 49.16
CA PHE A 1132 30.66 -48.74 49.35
C PHE A 1132 30.89 -48.37 50.82
N GLN A 1133 31.78 -47.40 51.09
CA GLN A 1133 31.91 -46.82 52.42
C GLN A 1133 30.96 -45.63 52.55
N LYS A 1134 30.13 -45.64 53.58
CA LYS A 1134 29.21 -44.55 53.90
C LYS A 1134 29.96 -43.36 54.52
#